data_AF-A0A1U7IIF1-F1
#
_entry.id   AF-A0A1U7IIF1-F1
#
_cell.length_a   1.000
_cell.length_b   1.000
_cell.length_c   1.000
_cell.angle_alpha   90.00
_cell.angle_beta   90.00
_cell.angle_gamma   90.00
#
_symmetry.space_group_name_H-M   'P 1'
#
loop_
_entity.id
_entity.type
_entity.pdbx_description
1 polymer ?
#
loop_
_entity_poly.entity_id
_entity_poly.type
_entity_poly.pdbx_seq_one_letter_code
_entity_poly.pdbx_strand_id
1 'polypeptide(L)'
;MRPNISKNFGTAPFLSRDRQMNKRTQLTSGISAFATNLLANEPQQLNQPVSTSLDLTQTFFLNSLPGANHTIYLDFNGHRTTGTYWNTEYEIGEINTPAFDLDGAAAFSEAEQQRIQHIWQRVAEDFIPFNINVTTQEPTNINDLIKSDATQDTRWGVRVVIGGSSAWAAQKLGQEVGGLAYINEFNKTSSNQPGIDTPAFVFTIFQDPANNALEKNTAETISHEVGHTLGLDHHGRFKMDRYGRIIINEEYYEGHGSGETGWAPIMGTGFNRNLTQWSKGEYANADKGPTKKSFQDDLQIITTRNGFSYRVDDTSNDISKAKPLNTSVASALSVSGNGIIERSEDVDFYSFITTGGWITLDIQPANRGANLDILAEIYNYDGRIASSNPVDSLSANISVNLSPGTYYLKIDGVGKGDPLTTGYSDYGSLGQYFINGTGNFIPSSVLERWATRQGGFWDGQQWLAGDFNGDGKDDVAKAFNDNGLASVDVHLSNGSSFTPQRWATYQGGFWDGQQWLAGDFNGDGKDDVAKAFNDNGLASVDVHLSNGSSFTPQRWATYQGGFWDGQQWLTGDFNGDGKDDVAKAFNDNGLASMDVHLSNGSSFTPQRWATYQGGFWDGQQWLTGDFNGDGKDDMAKAFTDEGLASVDVHLSNGSSFNIQRWGTRQGGFWDAQQWLAGDFNGIGRDEISKAFTDNGLASIDVHTFV
;
A
#
# COMPACT_ATOMS: atom_id res chain seq x y z
N MET A 1 36.34 -67.68 17.98
CA MET A 1 35.14 -67.77 18.84
C MET A 1 34.66 -66.36 19.14
N ARG A 2 33.33 -66.15 19.09
CA ARG A 2 32.51 -64.92 19.30
C ARG A 2 32.87 -64.07 20.55
N PRO A 3 32.29 -62.86 20.79
CA PRO A 3 31.84 -61.76 19.90
C PRO A 3 32.09 -60.30 20.45
N ASN A 4 31.66 -59.31 19.64
CA ASN A 4 31.44 -57.87 19.88
C ASN A 4 30.55 -57.49 21.09
N ILE A 5 30.68 -56.24 21.58
CA ILE A 5 29.62 -55.22 21.74
C ILE A 5 30.26 -53.81 21.93
N SER A 6 29.69 -52.83 21.24
CA SER A 6 30.03 -51.39 21.20
C SER A 6 29.49 -50.60 22.40
N LYS A 7 30.09 -49.43 22.69
CA LYS A 7 29.48 -48.34 23.46
C LYS A 7 29.73 -46.99 22.78
N ASN A 8 28.62 -46.32 22.46
CA ASN A 8 28.51 -44.98 21.91
C ASN A 8 28.87 -43.91 22.97
N PHE A 9 29.54 -42.84 22.54
CA PHE A 9 29.65 -41.57 23.24
C PHE A 9 28.53 -40.64 22.74
N GLY A 10 27.69 -40.15 23.64
CA GLY A 10 26.73 -39.07 23.38
C GLY A 10 27.25 -37.75 23.92
N THR A 11 27.31 -36.75 23.05
CA THR A 11 27.67 -35.35 23.32
C THR A 11 26.42 -34.55 23.73
N ALA A 12 26.50 -33.84 24.87
CA ALA A 12 25.49 -32.90 25.35
C ALA A 12 25.85 -31.45 24.93
N PRO A 13 24.88 -30.56 24.63
CA PRO A 13 25.16 -29.16 24.28
C PRO A 13 25.38 -28.28 25.54
N PHE A 14 26.17 -27.23 25.34
CA PHE A 14 26.68 -26.30 26.34
C PHE A 14 25.57 -25.43 26.95
N LEU A 15 25.37 -25.56 28.27
CA LEU A 15 24.81 -24.52 29.12
C LEU A 15 25.96 -23.68 29.66
N SER A 16 25.91 -22.35 29.55
CA SER A 16 26.87 -21.46 30.22
C SER A 16 26.64 -21.51 31.73
N ARG A 17 27.29 -22.46 32.40
CA ARG A 17 27.44 -22.48 33.86
C ARG A 17 28.75 -21.80 34.24
N ASP A 18 28.66 -20.55 34.66
CA ASP A 18 29.74 -19.96 35.46
C ASP A 18 29.54 -20.33 36.93
N ARG A 19 30.53 -21.06 37.45
CA ARG A 19 30.66 -21.45 38.86
C ARG A 19 30.99 -20.22 39.70
N GLN A 20 30.13 -19.84 40.63
CA GLN A 20 30.56 -19.04 41.79
C GLN A 20 30.72 -19.91 43.03
N MET A 21 31.94 -19.87 43.57
CA MET A 21 32.33 -20.46 44.84
C MET A 21 31.61 -19.76 46.01
N ASN A 22 31.10 -20.58 46.93
CA ASN A 22 30.75 -20.19 48.28
C ASN A 22 31.91 -19.43 48.96
N LYS A 23 31.70 -18.14 49.28
CA LYS A 23 32.26 -17.51 50.48
C LYS A 23 31.32 -16.39 50.94
N ARG A 24 30.70 -16.63 52.10
CA ARG A 24 30.02 -15.62 52.93
C ARG A 24 30.96 -14.45 53.21
N THR A 25 30.54 -13.25 52.82
CA THR A 25 30.81 -12.03 53.61
C THR A 25 29.66 -11.07 53.38
N GLN A 26 28.90 -10.78 54.44
CA GLN A 26 27.92 -9.70 54.47
C GLN A 26 28.62 -8.37 54.14
N LEU A 27 28.12 -7.66 53.12
CA LEU A 27 28.12 -6.20 53.08
C LEU A 27 26.76 -5.77 52.52
N THR A 28 25.93 -5.35 53.46
CA THR A 28 24.67 -4.64 53.29
C THR A 28 24.91 -3.28 52.64
N SER A 29 24.30 -3.00 51.49
CA SER A 29 23.80 -1.66 51.11
C SER A 29 23.23 -1.67 49.69
N GLY A 30 21.96 -1.28 49.54
CA GLY A 30 21.46 -0.75 48.27
C GLY A 30 20.19 -1.35 47.67
N ILE A 31 19.22 -1.83 48.46
CA ILE A 31 17.85 -2.02 47.95
C ILE A 31 16.88 -1.34 48.92
N SER A 32 16.76 -0.03 48.78
CA SER A 32 15.67 0.78 49.33
C SER A 32 15.77 2.17 48.70
N ALA A 33 15.06 2.35 47.59
CA ALA A 33 14.45 3.62 47.16
C ALA A 33 14.04 3.50 45.70
N PHE A 34 12.84 2.99 45.40
CA PHE A 34 12.04 3.43 44.26
C PHE A 34 10.56 3.14 44.56
N ALA A 35 10.10 3.73 45.66
CA ALA A 35 8.69 4.03 45.85
C ALA A 35 8.67 5.45 46.43
N THR A 36 7.90 6.34 45.81
CA THR A 36 7.71 7.77 46.14
C THR A 36 8.75 8.75 45.58
N ASN A 37 8.44 9.23 44.37
CA ASN A 37 8.76 10.51 43.73
C ASN A 37 9.33 10.31 42.33
N LEU A 38 8.42 10.22 41.34
CA LEU A 38 8.56 10.68 39.95
C LEU A 38 7.19 10.54 39.27
N LEU A 39 6.18 11.23 39.80
CA LEU A 39 5.00 11.63 39.04
C LEU A 39 5.33 12.98 38.39
N ALA A 40 6.10 12.96 37.31
CA ALA A 40 6.25 14.04 36.34
C ALA A 40 7.26 13.60 35.28
N ASN A 41 6.89 13.76 34.01
CA ASN A 41 7.68 13.48 32.79
C ASN A 41 7.50 12.07 32.21
N GLU A 42 6.25 11.71 31.94
CA GLU A 42 5.96 11.07 30.65
C GLU A 42 6.51 12.01 29.54
N PRO A 43 7.32 11.54 28.58
CA PRO A 43 7.60 12.32 27.39
C PRO A 43 6.25 12.57 26.70
N GLN A 44 5.90 13.85 26.57
CA GLN A 44 4.65 14.29 25.94
C GLN A 44 4.48 13.57 24.60
N GLN A 45 3.45 12.72 24.50
CA GLN A 45 2.89 12.33 23.22
C GLN A 45 2.56 13.63 22.47
N LEU A 46 3.34 13.88 21.42
CA LEU A 46 3.26 15.08 20.61
C LEU A 46 1.85 15.23 20.03
N ASN A 47 1.34 16.45 20.16
CA ASN A 47 0.01 16.87 19.73
C ASN A 47 -0.19 16.77 18.21
N GLN A 48 -1.13 15.90 17.81
CA GLN A 48 -2.14 16.06 16.73
C GLN A 48 -1.70 16.07 15.25
N PRO A 49 -2.60 15.81 14.28
CA PRO A 49 -3.74 14.88 14.26
C PRO A 49 -3.71 13.95 13.02
N VAL A 50 -3.97 12.65 13.15
CA VAL A 50 -4.66 11.88 12.09
C VAL A 50 -5.51 10.82 12.78
N SER A 51 -6.81 11.04 12.90
CA SER A 51 -7.72 9.93 13.17
C SER A 51 -8.13 9.32 11.84
N THR A 52 -7.46 8.24 11.45
CA THR A 52 -8.18 7.13 10.81
C THR A 52 -8.28 6.08 11.90
N SER A 53 -9.47 5.94 12.49
CA SER A 53 -9.72 4.92 13.52
C SER A 53 -9.16 3.57 13.09
N LEU A 54 -8.40 2.89 13.97
CA LEU A 54 -7.92 1.53 13.70
C LEU A 54 -9.12 0.63 13.40
N ASP A 55 -9.03 -0.15 12.32
CA ASP A 55 -9.98 -1.23 12.08
C ASP A 55 -9.68 -2.37 13.07
N LEU A 56 -10.43 -2.39 14.18
CA LEU A 56 -10.22 -3.38 15.23
C LEU A 56 -10.55 -4.81 14.78
N THR A 57 -11.31 -4.98 13.69
CA THR A 57 -11.58 -6.31 13.13
C THR A 57 -10.32 -6.99 12.59
N GLN A 58 -9.28 -6.21 12.27
CA GLN A 58 -7.99 -6.70 11.79
C GLN A 58 -7.03 -7.12 12.90
N THR A 59 -7.37 -6.93 14.18
CA THR A 59 -6.43 -7.09 15.32
C THR A 59 -5.70 -8.44 15.32
N PHE A 60 -6.35 -9.52 14.87
CA PHE A 60 -5.78 -10.88 14.77
C PHE A 60 -5.50 -11.31 13.32
N PHE A 61 -5.33 -10.35 12.42
CA PHE A 61 -5.04 -10.55 10.99
C PHE A 61 -3.93 -9.59 10.49
N LEU A 62 -3.23 -8.90 11.39
CA LEU A 62 -2.17 -7.96 11.04
C LEU A 62 -0.93 -8.71 10.53
N ASN A 63 -0.29 -8.19 9.48
CA ASN A 63 0.89 -8.79 8.87
C ASN A 63 1.83 -7.69 8.34
N SER A 64 3.12 -7.72 8.69
CA SER A 64 4.09 -6.72 8.26
C SER A 64 4.76 -7.06 6.91
N LEU A 65 4.72 -8.34 6.52
CA LEU A 65 5.16 -8.85 5.23
C LEU A 65 4.38 -10.12 4.86
N PRO A 66 3.11 -10.00 4.44
CA PRO A 66 2.31 -11.15 4.03
C PRO A 66 3.03 -11.99 2.97
N GLY A 67 3.11 -13.31 3.18
CA GLY A 67 3.76 -14.24 2.26
C GLY A 67 5.26 -14.42 2.47
N ALA A 68 5.88 -13.74 3.44
CA ALA A 68 7.25 -14.06 3.82
C ALA A 68 7.37 -15.53 4.27
N ASN A 69 8.51 -16.12 3.96
CA ASN A 69 8.82 -17.49 4.36
C ASN A 69 9.05 -17.64 5.86
N HIS A 70 9.42 -16.55 6.54
CA HIS A 70 9.76 -16.56 7.96
C HIS A 70 8.77 -15.72 8.75
N THR A 71 8.39 -16.19 9.95
CA THR A 71 7.32 -15.55 10.74
C THR A 71 7.69 -15.35 12.21
N ILE A 72 7.37 -14.18 12.74
CA ILE A 72 7.25 -13.90 14.18
C ILE A 72 5.75 -13.80 14.46
N TYR A 73 5.19 -14.81 15.12
CA TYR A 73 3.78 -14.81 15.51
C TYR A 73 3.63 -14.29 16.94
N LEU A 74 2.92 -13.18 17.08
CA LEU A 74 2.59 -12.54 18.36
C LEU A 74 1.29 -13.13 18.90
N ASP A 75 1.41 -14.07 19.82
CA ASP A 75 0.31 -14.83 20.38
C ASP A 75 -0.27 -14.15 21.62
N PHE A 76 -1.28 -13.30 21.40
CA PHE A 76 -2.05 -12.64 22.45
C PHE A 76 -3.24 -13.49 22.95
N ASN A 77 -3.58 -14.58 22.27
CA ASN A 77 -4.76 -15.40 22.55
C ASN A 77 -4.61 -16.30 23.79
N GLY A 78 -3.40 -16.36 24.34
CA GLY A 78 -3.02 -17.32 25.37
C GLY A 78 -2.54 -18.63 24.77
N HIS A 79 -1.67 -19.33 25.49
CA HIS A 79 -1.01 -20.51 24.96
C HIS A 79 -0.68 -21.52 26.05
N ARG A 80 -0.82 -22.79 25.71
CA ARG A 80 -0.45 -23.93 26.55
C ARG A 80 0.84 -24.55 26.05
N THR A 81 1.94 -24.34 26.76
CA THR A 81 3.24 -24.92 26.44
C THR A 81 3.43 -26.26 27.16
N THR A 82 3.53 -27.34 26.38
CA THR A 82 3.76 -28.71 26.86
C THR A 82 4.75 -29.46 25.99
N GLY A 83 5.51 -30.38 26.58
CA GLY A 83 6.43 -31.23 25.82
C GLY A 83 7.64 -30.51 25.23
N THR A 84 7.98 -29.33 25.76
CA THR A 84 9.10 -28.49 25.27
C THR A 84 10.30 -28.53 26.22
N TYR A 85 11.40 -27.90 25.79
CA TYR A 85 12.56 -27.67 26.67
C TYR A 85 12.20 -26.86 27.92
N TRP A 86 11.23 -25.94 27.83
CA TRP A 86 10.74 -25.19 28.99
C TRP A 86 10.16 -26.11 30.06
N ASN A 87 9.33 -27.07 29.68
CA ASN A 87 8.71 -28.02 30.61
C ASN A 87 9.74 -28.89 31.31
N THR A 88 10.75 -29.36 30.56
CA THR A 88 11.81 -30.22 31.09
C THR A 88 12.76 -29.43 31.99
N GLU A 89 13.22 -28.26 31.54
CA GLU A 89 14.17 -27.43 32.28
C GLU A 89 13.56 -26.91 33.58
N TYR A 90 12.30 -26.47 33.57
CA TYR A 90 11.66 -25.94 34.76
C TYR A 90 10.94 -27.00 35.61
N GLU A 91 10.95 -28.27 35.17
CA GLU A 91 10.27 -29.39 35.85
C GLU A 91 8.75 -29.15 36.03
N ILE A 92 8.13 -28.50 35.04
CA ILE A 92 6.71 -28.14 35.02
C ILE A 92 6.03 -28.88 33.87
N GLY A 93 5.06 -29.74 34.19
CA GLY A 93 4.36 -30.55 33.18
C GLY A 93 3.60 -29.73 32.14
N GLU A 94 3.11 -28.56 32.51
CA GLU A 94 2.32 -27.67 31.65
C GLU A 94 2.49 -26.22 32.11
N ILE A 95 2.85 -25.33 31.18
CA ILE A 95 2.91 -23.88 31.41
C ILE A 95 1.72 -23.27 30.67
N ASN A 96 0.79 -22.68 31.42
CA ASN A 96 -0.40 -22.04 30.89
C ASN A 96 -0.24 -20.52 30.95
N THR A 97 -0.10 -19.90 29.79
CA THR A 97 -0.11 -18.45 29.67
C THR A 97 -1.52 -18.00 29.28
N PRO A 98 -2.19 -17.18 30.10
CA PRO A 98 -3.52 -16.67 29.76
C PRO A 98 -3.45 -15.72 28.56
N ALA A 99 -4.61 -15.44 27.96
CA ALA A 99 -4.73 -14.36 26.98
C ALA A 99 -4.26 -13.02 27.56
N PHE A 100 -3.82 -12.13 26.68
CA PHE A 100 -3.56 -10.75 27.05
C PHE A 100 -4.83 -10.10 27.59
N ASP A 101 -4.71 -9.44 28.74
CA ASP A 101 -5.84 -8.99 29.53
C ASP A 101 -5.49 -7.69 30.27
N LEU A 102 -6.36 -6.68 30.15
CA LEU A 102 -6.27 -5.39 30.82
C LEU A 102 -7.43 -5.12 31.78
N ASP A 103 -8.55 -5.82 31.63
CA ASP A 103 -9.80 -5.52 32.35
C ASP A 103 -10.41 -6.72 33.10
N GLY A 104 -9.82 -7.91 33.00
CA GLY A 104 -10.27 -9.14 33.64
C GLY A 104 -11.36 -9.87 32.87
N ALA A 105 -11.76 -9.41 31.68
CA ALA A 105 -12.81 -10.01 30.88
C ALA A 105 -12.30 -11.18 30.03
N ALA A 106 -13.21 -12.10 29.69
CA ALA A 106 -12.86 -13.27 28.86
C ALA A 106 -12.74 -12.94 27.36
N ALA A 107 -13.24 -11.79 26.93
CA ALA A 107 -13.24 -11.37 25.52
C ALA A 107 -12.48 -10.04 25.39
N PHE A 108 -11.70 -9.91 24.31
CA PHE A 108 -10.92 -8.71 24.06
C PHE A 108 -11.80 -7.45 23.90
N SER A 109 -11.64 -6.51 24.81
CA SER A 109 -12.18 -5.16 24.75
C SER A 109 -11.58 -4.35 23.59
N GLU A 110 -12.24 -3.25 23.20
CA GLU A 110 -11.69 -2.32 22.20
C GLU A 110 -10.32 -1.76 22.63
N ALA A 111 -10.13 -1.50 23.93
CA ALA A 111 -8.88 -0.99 24.47
C ALA A 111 -7.74 -2.00 24.35
N GLU A 112 -8.01 -3.29 24.58
CA GLU A 112 -7.03 -4.36 24.37
C GLU A 112 -6.72 -4.54 22.89
N GLN A 113 -7.73 -4.52 22.03
CA GLN A 113 -7.53 -4.63 20.59
C GLN A 113 -6.66 -3.48 20.06
N GLN A 114 -6.95 -2.24 20.45
CA GLN A 114 -6.11 -1.08 20.13
C GLN A 114 -4.68 -1.25 20.68
N ARG A 115 -4.54 -1.72 21.91
CA ARG A 115 -3.23 -1.96 22.54
C ARG A 115 -2.42 -3.01 21.78
N ILE A 116 -3.05 -4.11 21.38
CA ILE A 116 -2.43 -5.16 20.56
C ILE A 116 -1.92 -4.59 19.23
N GLN A 117 -2.75 -3.83 18.51
CA GLN A 117 -2.32 -3.23 17.24
C GLN A 117 -1.16 -2.26 17.42
N HIS A 118 -1.15 -1.44 18.48
CA HIS A 118 -0.02 -0.53 18.74
C HIS A 118 1.27 -1.27 19.15
N ILE A 119 1.17 -2.34 19.93
CA ILE A 119 2.32 -3.20 20.24
C ILE A 119 2.85 -3.81 18.95
N TRP A 120 1.96 -4.37 18.11
CA TRP A 120 2.34 -4.93 16.81
C TRP A 120 3.01 -3.90 15.91
N GLN A 121 2.52 -2.65 15.84
CA GLN A 121 3.15 -1.59 15.04
C GLN A 121 4.61 -1.31 15.44
N ARG A 122 4.91 -1.29 16.74
CA ARG A 122 6.29 -1.09 17.24
C ARG A 122 7.20 -2.27 16.91
N VAL A 123 6.74 -3.49 17.18
CA VAL A 123 7.52 -4.71 16.89
C VAL A 123 7.71 -4.85 15.38
N ALA A 124 6.68 -4.56 14.57
CA ALA A 124 6.78 -4.59 13.12
C ALA A 124 7.81 -3.60 12.59
N GLU A 125 7.94 -2.42 13.22
CA GLU A 125 8.97 -1.43 12.88
C GLU A 125 10.38 -1.96 13.18
N ASP A 126 10.62 -2.52 14.37
CA ASP A 126 11.93 -3.09 14.74
C ASP A 126 12.42 -4.17 13.76
N PHE A 127 11.49 -4.91 13.15
CA PHE A 127 11.80 -5.97 12.18
C PHE A 127 11.53 -5.58 10.71
N ILE A 128 11.10 -4.33 10.44
CA ILE A 128 10.79 -3.88 9.08
C ILE A 128 11.96 -4.00 8.10
N PRO A 129 13.25 -3.89 8.49
CA PRO A 129 14.35 -4.03 7.54
C PRO A 129 14.53 -5.46 7.01
N PHE A 130 13.93 -6.47 7.66
CA PHE A 130 14.20 -7.87 7.38
C PHE A 130 13.08 -8.55 6.57
N ASN A 131 13.46 -9.56 5.79
CA ASN A 131 12.55 -10.40 5.03
C ASN A 131 11.86 -11.43 5.95
N ILE A 132 11.09 -10.92 6.91
CA ILE A 132 10.34 -11.66 7.92
C ILE A 132 8.98 -11.00 8.14
N ASN A 133 7.95 -11.81 8.38
CA ASN A 133 6.62 -11.35 8.70
C ASN A 133 6.42 -11.28 10.22
N VAL A 134 6.09 -10.10 10.76
CA VAL A 134 5.56 -9.96 12.11
C VAL A 134 4.05 -9.96 12.02
N THR A 135 3.39 -10.90 12.71
CA THR A 135 1.95 -11.13 12.55
C THR A 135 1.24 -11.40 13.87
N THR A 136 -0.01 -10.93 13.98
CA THR A 136 -0.95 -11.35 15.03
C THR A 136 -1.90 -12.44 14.54
N GLN A 137 -1.77 -12.86 13.28
CA GLN A 137 -2.56 -13.92 12.69
C GLN A 137 -1.99 -15.28 13.06
N GLU A 138 -2.81 -16.11 13.72
CA GLU A 138 -2.41 -17.47 14.05
C GLU A 138 -2.11 -18.27 12.76
N PRO A 139 -0.93 -18.90 12.63
CA PRO A 139 -0.62 -19.73 11.49
C PRO A 139 -1.54 -20.93 11.39
N THR A 140 -2.06 -21.21 10.19
CA THR A 140 -2.93 -22.37 9.94
C THR A 140 -2.21 -23.70 10.09
N ASN A 141 -0.87 -23.70 10.00
CA ASN A 141 -0.02 -24.86 10.25
C ASN A 141 1.08 -24.48 11.24
N ILE A 142 1.08 -25.11 12.41
CA ILE A 142 2.08 -24.89 13.46
C ILE A 142 3.52 -25.10 12.99
N ASN A 143 3.74 -25.96 11.98
CA ASN A 143 5.08 -26.18 11.43
C ASN A 143 5.66 -24.94 10.75
N ASP A 144 4.84 -23.95 10.39
CA ASP A 144 5.32 -22.64 9.91
C ASP A 144 6.04 -21.81 11.00
N LEU A 145 5.99 -22.26 12.26
CA LEU A 145 6.72 -21.66 13.38
C LEU A 145 7.87 -22.54 13.88
N ILE A 146 8.17 -23.66 13.21
CA ILE A 146 9.13 -24.64 13.71
C ILE A 146 10.08 -25.07 12.59
N LYS A 147 11.38 -24.78 12.76
CA LYS A 147 12.38 -25.27 11.80
C LYS A 147 12.50 -26.80 11.89
N SER A 148 12.20 -27.47 10.79
CA SER A 148 12.38 -28.91 10.65
C SER A 148 13.76 -29.29 10.07
N ASP A 149 14.17 -30.56 10.24
CA ASP A 149 15.36 -31.13 9.61
C ASP A 149 15.18 -31.44 8.10
N ALA A 150 14.00 -31.15 7.53
CA ALA A 150 13.75 -31.41 6.12
C ALA A 150 14.59 -30.45 5.25
N THR A 151 15.31 -31.02 4.27
CA THR A 151 16.20 -30.27 3.37
C THR A 151 15.47 -29.28 2.44
N GLN A 152 14.13 -29.36 2.37
CA GLN A 152 13.27 -28.48 1.58
C GLN A 152 12.40 -27.58 2.45
N ASP A 153 12.61 -27.56 3.77
CA ASP A 153 11.86 -26.68 4.63
C ASP A 153 12.34 -25.23 4.43
N THR A 154 11.46 -24.47 3.80
CA THR A 154 11.64 -23.05 3.48
C THR A 154 10.76 -22.17 4.36
N ARG A 155 9.99 -22.71 5.31
CA ARG A 155 9.02 -21.95 6.11
C ARG A 155 9.07 -22.30 7.59
N TRP A 156 9.51 -21.36 8.40
CA TRP A 156 9.55 -21.51 9.85
C TRP A 156 9.51 -20.14 10.54
N GLY A 157 9.57 -20.12 11.87
CA GLY A 157 9.40 -18.89 12.61
C GLY A 157 9.64 -19.05 14.09
N VAL A 158 9.02 -18.15 14.85
CA VAL A 158 8.95 -18.24 16.31
C VAL A 158 7.59 -17.75 16.80
N ARG A 159 7.06 -18.44 17.82
CA ARG A 159 5.92 -17.98 18.60
C ARG A 159 6.41 -17.10 19.76
N VAL A 160 5.80 -15.93 19.92
CA VAL A 160 5.95 -15.10 21.11
C VAL A 160 4.65 -15.12 21.89
N VAL A 161 4.66 -15.76 23.06
CA VAL A 161 3.48 -15.91 23.91
C VAL A 161 3.40 -14.72 24.86
N ILE A 162 2.31 -13.95 24.76
CA ILE A 162 2.20 -12.64 25.42
C ILE A 162 1.03 -12.67 26.41
N GLY A 163 1.34 -12.58 27.71
CA GLY A 163 0.35 -12.55 28.77
C GLY A 163 0.84 -13.09 30.11
N GLY A 164 0.01 -12.95 31.14
CA GLY A 164 0.25 -13.56 32.45
C GLY A 164 1.49 -13.06 33.19
N SER A 165 1.97 -13.89 34.12
CA SER A 165 3.10 -13.62 35.03
C SER A 165 4.20 -14.68 34.88
N SER A 166 5.45 -14.27 35.11
CA SER A 166 6.63 -15.13 35.20
C SER A 166 6.75 -15.88 36.54
N ALA A 167 5.73 -15.88 37.39
CA ALA A 167 5.75 -16.54 38.71
C ALA A 167 6.18 -18.02 38.65
N TRP A 168 5.85 -18.73 37.57
CA TRP A 168 6.28 -20.11 37.35
C TRP A 168 7.79 -20.22 37.15
N ALA A 169 8.40 -19.27 36.45
CA ALA A 169 9.84 -19.24 36.19
C ALA A 169 10.61 -18.70 37.39
N ALA A 170 10.01 -17.76 38.13
CA ALA A 170 10.62 -17.10 39.28
C ALA A 170 11.04 -18.07 40.38
N GLN A 171 10.37 -19.22 40.51
CA GLN A 171 10.76 -20.27 41.47
C GLN A 171 12.18 -20.79 41.22
N LYS A 172 12.61 -20.84 39.96
CA LYS A 172 13.94 -21.29 39.57
C LYS A 172 14.92 -20.14 39.38
N LEU A 173 14.46 -19.01 38.84
CA LEU A 173 15.27 -17.81 38.56
C LEU A 173 15.55 -16.98 39.82
N GLY A 174 14.77 -17.14 40.88
CA GLY A 174 14.88 -16.38 42.12
C GLY A 174 14.23 -14.99 42.07
N GLN A 175 13.65 -14.60 40.93
CA GLN A 175 12.93 -13.34 40.72
C GLN A 175 11.98 -13.44 39.53
N GLU A 176 10.93 -12.61 39.50
CA GLU A 176 10.11 -12.41 38.30
C GLU A 176 10.90 -11.63 37.24
N VAL A 177 10.54 -11.88 35.98
CA VAL A 177 11.17 -11.31 34.78
C VAL A 177 10.11 -10.82 33.80
N GLY A 178 10.48 -9.86 32.94
CA GLY A 178 9.60 -9.30 31.90
C GLY A 178 9.42 -10.22 30.70
N GLY A 179 10.44 -11.01 30.35
CA GLY A 179 10.41 -11.98 29.25
C GLY A 179 11.43 -13.12 29.45
N LEU A 180 11.27 -14.17 28.65
CA LEU A 180 12.17 -15.33 28.60
C LEU A 180 12.22 -15.95 27.19
N ALA A 181 13.42 -16.12 26.65
CA ALA A 181 13.67 -16.84 25.41
C ALA A 181 14.92 -17.72 25.47
N TYR A 182 14.96 -18.75 24.64
CA TYR A 182 16.18 -19.50 24.36
C TYR A 182 16.98 -18.84 23.24
N ILE A 183 18.31 -18.81 23.41
CA ILE A 183 19.20 -18.23 22.41
C ILE A 183 19.42 -19.19 21.24
N ASN A 184 19.38 -18.66 20.01
CA ASN A 184 19.57 -19.37 18.73
C ASN A 184 18.46 -20.38 18.38
N GLU A 185 17.25 -20.25 18.91
CA GLU A 185 16.19 -21.23 18.65
C GLU A 185 15.50 -21.05 17.29
N PHE A 186 15.52 -19.83 16.71
CA PHE A 186 14.76 -19.50 15.50
C PHE A 186 15.07 -20.40 14.30
N ASN A 187 16.35 -20.68 14.05
CA ASN A 187 16.80 -21.50 12.91
C ASN A 187 17.44 -22.83 13.35
N LYS A 188 17.15 -23.27 14.58
CA LYS A 188 17.73 -24.49 15.11
C LYS A 188 16.95 -25.71 14.65
N THR A 189 17.65 -26.63 14.02
CA THR A 189 17.16 -27.99 13.85
C THR A 189 17.74 -28.85 14.98
N SER A 190 16.89 -29.53 15.75
CA SER A 190 17.36 -30.29 16.91
C SER A 190 17.63 -31.74 16.55
N SER A 191 18.90 -32.17 16.61
CA SER A 191 19.31 -33.55 16.32
C SER A 191 18.75 -34.62 17.28
N ASN A 192 18.16 -34.22 18.42
CA ASN A 192 17.67 -35.13 19.47
C ASN A 192 16.15 -35.05 19.74
N GLN A 193 15.43 -34.04 19.23
CA GLN A 193 13.97 -33.89 19.31
C GLN A 193 13.44 -32.97 18.17
N PRO A 194 13.59 -33.34 16.88
CA PRO A 194 13.23 -32.48 15.75
C PRO A 194 11.79 -31.95 15.84
N GLY A 195 11.58 -30.65 15.62
CA GLY A 195 10.25 -30.10 15.40
C GLY A 195 9.43 -29.73 16.64
N ILE A 196 10.06 -29.15 17.68
CA ILE A 196 9.34 -28.67 18.88
C ILE A 196 9.13 -27.15 18.82
N ASP A 197 7.88 -26.70 19.04
CA ASP A 197 7.55 -25.29 19.27
C ASP A 197 8.20 -24.83 20.58
N THR A 198 9.21 -23.97 20.48
CA THR A 198 9.93 -23.43 21.63
C THR A 198 9.65 -21.92 21.69
N PRO A 199 8.54 -21.51 22.31
CA PRO A 199 8.12 -20.11 22.30
C PRO A 199 9.08 -19.23 23.10
N ALA A 200 9.13 -17.96 22.72
CA ALA A 200 9.54 -16.87 23.60
C ALA A 200 8.35 -16.43 24.45
N PHE A 201 8.57 -16.04 25.71
CA PHE A 201 7.54 -15.58 26.63
C PHE A 201 7.70 -14.11 26.94
N VAL A 202 6.60 -13.38 26.98
CA VAL A 202 6.52 -11.98 27.40
C VAL A 202 5.41 -11.81 28.42
N PHE A 203 5.77 -11.38 29.63
CA PHE A 203 4.89 -11.33 30.79
C PHE A 203 4.44 -9.91 31.09
N THR A 204 3.17 -9.62 30.86
CA THR A 204 2.62 -8.25 30.93
C THR A 204 2.33 -7.78 32.35
N ILE A 205 2.07 -8.70 33.29
CA ILE A 205 1.74 -8.35 34.69
C ILE A 205 2.94 -7.73 35.43
N PHE A 206 4.17 -8.12 35.08
CA PHE A 206 5.38 -7.58 35.72
C PHE A 206 5.77 -6.20 35.15
N GLN A 207 5.42 -5.93 33.90
CA GLN A 207 5.93 -4.78 33.15
C GLN A 207 5.22 -3.47 33.47
N ASP A 208 3.96 -3.52 33.93
CA ASP A 208 3.25 -2.38 34.48
C ASP A 208 1.97 -2.77 35.25
N PRO A 209 2.04 -2.95 36.58
CA PRO A 209 0.87 -3.27 37.41
C PRO A 209 -0.24 -2.20 37.40
N ALA A 210 0.04 -1.01 36.87
CA ALA A 210 -0.86 0.15 36.81
C ALA A 210 -1.29 0.53 35.38
N ASN A 211 -0.91 -0.25 34.35
CA ASN A 211 -1.33 -0.13 32.94
C ASN A 211 -1.01 1.20 32.21
N ASN A 212 -0.09 2.03 32.70
CA ASN A 212 0.21 3.36 32.14
C ASN A 212 1.23 3.35 30.97
N ALA A 213 2.22 2.46 30.96
CA ALA A 213 3.32 2.35 29.99
C ALA A 213 3.43 0.96 29.32
N LEU A 214 2.42 0.10 29.49
CA LEU A 214 2.44 -1.31 29.09
C LEU A 214 2.74 -1.55 27.59
N GLU A 215 2.26 -0.69 26.69
CA GLU A 215 2.47 -0.85 25.24
C GLU A 215 3.94 -0.92 24.85
N LYS A 216 4.70 0.09 25.26
CA LYS A 216 6.11 0.19 24.89
C LYS A 216 6.91 -0.91 25.57
N ASN A 217 6.72 -1.11 26.88
CA ASN A 217 7.46 -2.14 27.61
C ASN A 217 7.21 -3.53 27.01
N THR A 218 5.96 -3.82 26.62
CA THR A 218 5.61 -5.10 26.00
C THR A 218 6.27 -5.24 24.63
N ALA A 219 6.20 -4.21 23.78
CA ALA A 219 6.84 -4.23 22.45
C ALA A 219 8.37 -4.39 22.54
N GLU A 220 9.03 -3.60 23.38
CA GLU A 220 10.49 -3.68 23.59
C GLU A 220 10.89 -5.07 24.11
N THR A 221 10.11 -5.64 25.03
CA THR A 221 10.36 -7.00 25.53
C THR A 221 10.16 -8.03 24.43
N ILE A 222 9.12 -7.92 23.59
CA ILE A 222 8.91 -8.81 22.44
C ILE A 222 10.13 -8.79 21.53
N SER A 223 10.57 -7.62 21.08
CA SER A 223 11.71 -7.48 20.17
C SER A 223 13.01 -8.00 20.79
N HIS A 224 13.22 -7.77 22.09
CA HIS A 224 14.36 -8.29 22.86
C HIS A 224 14.36 -9.82 22.91
N GLU A 225 13.24 -10.44 23.29
CA GLU A 225 13.13 -11.90 23.40
C GLU A 225 13.21 -12.58 22.03
N VAL A 226 12.64 -11.98 20.99
CA VAL A 226 12.84 -12.46 19.61
C VAL A 226 14.32 -12.33 19.23
N GLY A 227 15.01 -11.25 19.61
CA GLY A 227 16.44 -11.08 19.42
C GLY A 227 17.26 -12.25 19.98
N HIS A 228 16.93 -12.75 21.17
CA HIS A 228 17.53 -13.97 21.70
C HIS A 228 17.31 -15.17 20.79
N THR A 229 16.08 -15.39 20.33
CA THR A 229 15.78 -16.52 19.42
C THR A 229 16.62 -16.47 18.14
N LEU A 230 16.95 -15.25 17.67
CA LEU A 230 17.80 -14.97 16.51
C LEU A 230 19.30 -15.06 16.79
N GLY A 231 19.70 -15.32 18.04
CA GLY A 231 21.08 -15.57 18.44
C GLY A 231 21.79 -14.39 19.10
N LEU A 232 21.06 -13.35 19.51
CA LEU A 232 21.61 -12.17 20.17
C LEU A 232 21.73 -12.42 21.69
N ASP A 233 22.78 -11.87 22.32
CA ASP A 233 22.85 -11.72 23.78
C ASP A 233 22.49 -10.28 24.18
N HIS A 234 22.39 -10.03 25.49
CA HIS A 234 22.19 -8.69 26.04
C HIS A 234 23.29 -7.67 25.63
N HIS A 235 22.85 -6.42 25.50
CA HIS A 235 23.66 -5.21 25.36
C HIS A 235 23.74 -4.49 26.71
N GLY A 236 24.88 -4.68 27.37
CA GLY A 236 25.20 -4.12 28.68
C GLY A 236 26.49 -3.29 28.68
N ARG A 237 26.87 -2.79 29.85
CA ARG A 237 28.14 -2.06 30.06
C ARG A 237 29.02 -2.76 31.07
N PHE A 238 30.32 -2.79 30.78
CA PHE A 238 31.31 -3.33 31.68
C PHE A 238 32.60 -2.49 31.69
N LYS A 239 33.13 -2.24 32.89
CA LYS A 239 34.37 -1.49 33.06
C LYS A 239 35.15 -1.98 34.26
N MET A 240 36.47 -2.12 34.11
CA MET A 240 37.40 -2.35 35.21
C MET A 240 38.24 -1.10 35.52
N ASP A 241 38.63 -0.94 36.79
CA ASP A 241 39.65 0.01 37.19
C ASP A 241 41.07 -0.48 36.84
N ARG A 242 42.08 0.37 37.09
CA ARG A 242 43.50 0.05 36.87
C ARG A 242 44.04 -1.14 37.69
N TYR A 243 43.27 -1.63 38.65
CA TYR A 243 43.61 -2.77 39.51
C TYR A 243 42.85 -4.04 39.12
N GLY A 244 42.11 -4.03 38.00
CA GLY A 244 41.32 -5.16 37.54
C GLY A 244 40.03 -5.40 38.34
N ARG A 245 39.56 -4.38 39.08
CA ARG A 245 38.30 -4.45 39.82
C ARG A 245 37.17 -3.96 38.94
N ILE A 246 36.06 -4.67 38.95
CA ILE A 246 34.83 -4.29 38.25
C ILE A 246 34.28 -3.01 38.88
N ILE A 247 34.10 -1.96 38.07
CA ILE A 247 33.53 -0.66 38.47
C ILE A 247 32.23 -0.31 37.73
N ILE A 248 31.94 -0.99 36.61
CA ILE A 248 30.63 -1.01 35.97
C ILE A 248 30.35 -2.47 35.61
N ASN A 249 29.14 -2.94 35.95
CA ASN A 249 28.63 -4.27 35.59
C ASN A 249 27.11 -4.17 35.43
N GLU A 250 26.70 -3.74 34.26
CA GLU A 250 25.31 -3.53 33.88
C GLU A 250 24.99 -4.55 32.79
N GLU A 251 24.05 -5.44 33.07
CA GLU A 251 23.65 -6.48 32.12
C GLU A 251 22.81 -5.90 30.97
N TYR A 252 21.93 -4.95 31.29
CA TYR A 252 21.05 -4.29 30.33
C TYR A 252 21.31 -2.79 30.33
N TYR A 253 21.80 -2.27 29.21
CA TYR A 253 22.10 -0.86 29.08
C TYR A 253 20.82 -0.04 28.83
N GLU A 254 20.54 0.92 29.70
CA GLU A 254 19.36 1.81 29.60
C GLU A 254 19.45 2.90 28.52
N GLY A 255 20.55 2.91 27.75
CA GLY A 255 20.79 3.95 26.75
C GLY A 255 21.18 5.31 27.35
N HIS A 256 21.07 6.36 26.54
CA HIS A 256 21.43 7.72 26.90
C HIS A 256 20.69 8.75 26.03
N GLY A 257 20.92 10.05 26.29
CA GLY A 257 20.17 11.12 25.65
C GLY A 257 18.76 11.31 26.24
N SER A 258 17.98 12.18 25.61
CA SER A 258 16.65 12.57 26.06
C SER A 258 15.79 13.06 24.89
N GLY A 259 14.48 13.16 25.10
CA GLY A 259 13.55 13.59 24.05
C GLY A 259 13.33 12.51 23.01
N GLU A 260 12.86 12.90 21.83
CA GLU A 260 12.56 12.01 20.69
C GLU A 260 13.78 11.18 20.26
N THR A 261 14.94 11.83 20.18
CA THR A 261 16.23 11.21 19.84
C THR A 261 16.97 10.56 21.03
N GLY A 262 16.31 10.40 22.18
CA GLY A 262 16.91 9.65 23.30
C GLY A 262 17.00 8.17 22.94
N TRP A 263 18.21 7.61 22.97
CA TRP A 263 18.55 6.34 22.33
C TRP A 263 18.85 5.20 23.31
N ALA A 264 18.42 3.97 23.00
CA ALA A 264 18.86 2.73 23.64
C ALA A 264 18.99 1.56 22.65
N PRO A 265 19.86 0.57 22.92
CA PRO A 265 19.87 -0.67 22.14
C PRO A 265 18.68 -1.57 22.50
N ILE A 266 18.06 -2.23 21.51
CA ILE A 266 16.94 -3.19 21.71
C ILE A 266 17.35 -4.32 22.67
N MET A 267 18.55 -4.88 22.49
CA MET A 267 19.08 -5.91 23.40
C MET A 267 19.52 -5.37 24.77
N GLY A 268 19.28 -4.09 25.08
CA GLY A 268 19.49 -3.48 26.41
C GLY A 268 18.17 -3.31 27.16
N THR A 269 17.89 -2.11 27.67
CA THR A 269 16.58 -1.76 28.27
C THR A 269 16.12 -0.38 27.79
N GLY A 270 15.29 -0.37 26.75
CA GLY A 270 14.83 0.85 26.07
C GLY A 270 13.58 1.53 26.64
N PHE A 271 13.01 1.04 27.75
CA PHE A 271 11.70 1.50 28.26
C PHE A 271 11.55 3.03 28.38
N ASN A 272 12.63 3.72 28.76
CA ASN A 272 12.65 5.17 28.97
C ASN A 272 13.31 5.97 27.82
N ARG A 273 13.52 5.36 26.64
CA ARG A 273 14.20 5.99 25.48
C ARG A 273 13.32 5.92 24.24
N ASN A 274 13.04 7.06 23.62
CA ASN A 274 12.07 7.12 22.53
C ASN A 274 12.55 6.42 21.26
N LEU A 275 13.85 6.47 20.99
CA LEU A 275 14.51 5.77 19.91
C LEU A 275 15.16 4.50 20.45
N THR A 276 14.75 3.35 19.94
CA THR A 276 15.36 2.05 20.23
C THR A 276 15.82 1.44 18.91
N GLN A 277 17.02 0.87 18.89
CA GLN A 277 17.61 0.36 17.63
C GLN A 277 18.43 -0.91 17.87
N TRP A 278 18.60 -1.70 16.82
CA TRP A 278 19.64 -2.74 16.78
C TRP A 278 21.02 -2.08 16.91
N SER A 279 21.99 -2.77 17.52
CA SER A 279 23.30 -2.18 17.80
C SER A 279 24.45 -3.14 17.53
N LYS A 280 25.64 -2.58 17.30
CA LYS A 280 26.91 -3.31 17.32
C LYS A 280 27.81 -2.94 18.50
N GLY A 281 27.22 -2.32 19.54
CA GLY A 281 27.93 -1.94 20.78
C GLY A 281 28.77 -0.67 20.67
N GLU A 282 28.28 0.36 19.98
CA GLU A 282 29.03 1.61 19.74
C GLU A 282 29.00 2.62 20.89
N TYR A 283 28.41 2.26 22.02
CA TYR A 283 28.29 3.10 23.20
C TYR A 283 29.41 2.87 24.23
N ALA A 284 29.62 3.84 25.12
CA ALA A 284 30.73 3.81 26.06
C ALA A 284 30.70 2.60 27.00
N ASN A 285 31.82 1.87 27.02
CA ASN A 285 32.02 0.67 27.82
C ASN A 285 30.98 -0.43 27.52
N ALA A 286 30.40 -0.45 26.31
CA ALA A 286 29.79 -1.68 25.81
C ALA A 286 30.81 -2.80 26.05
N ASP A 287 30.44 -3.87 26.75
CA ASP A 287 31.18 -5.15 26.87
C ASP A 287 30.40 -6.11 27.78
N LYS A 288 30.61 -7.43 27.62
CA LYS A 288 29.95 -8.53 28.35
C LYS A 288 30.80 -9.06 29.51
N GLY A 289 31.76 -8.27 30.01
CA GLY A 289 32.64 -8.67 31.10
C GLY A 289 33.84 -9.52 30.66
N PRO A 290 34.67 -9.98 31.61
CA PRO A 290 36.00 -10.53 31.33
C PRO A 290 35.99 -11.92 30.65
N THR A 291 34.83 -12.54 30.51
CA THR A 291 34.66 -13.92 30.00
C THR A 291 34.10 -13.99 28.58
N LYS A 292 33.55 -12.90 28.01
CA LYS A 292 33.02 -12.84 26.64
C LYS A 292 33.74 -11.70 25.89
N LYS A 293 34.47 -12.04 24.82
CA LYS A 293 35.55 -11.19 24.27
C LYS A 293 35.19 -10.31 23.07
N SER A 294 33.97 -10.37 22.55
CA SER A 294 33.60 -9.62 21.34
C SER A 294 32.18 -9.08 21.38
N PHE A 295 32.05 -7.84 20.91
CA PHE A 295 30.79 -7.24 20.50
C PHE A 295 30.07 -8.13 19.50
N GLN A 296 28.76 -8.21 19.65
CA GLN A 296 27.92 -8.80 18.63
C GLN A 296 27.48 -7.69 17.69
N ASP A 297 27.43 -8.00 16.40
CA ASP A 297 26.82 -7.15 15.38
C ASP A 297 25.41 -7.71 15.17
N ASP A 298 24.41 -7.03 15.73
CA ASP A 298 23.02 -7.50 15.74
C ASP A 298 22.53 -7.77 14.31
N LEU A 299 22.67 -6.77 13.43
CA LEU A 299 22.23 -6.83 12.05
C LEU A 299 22.92 -7.97 11.28
N GLN A 300 24.24 -8.15 11.48
CA GLN A 300 24.97 -9.26 10.87
C GLN A 300 24.44 -10.62 11.36
N ILE A 301 24.17 -10.77 12.66
CA ILE A 301 23.68 -12.04 13.21
C ILE A 301 22.28 -12.35 12.68
N ILE A 302 21.37 -11.38 12.74
CA ILE A 302 19.98 -11.52 12.27
C ILE A 302 19.98 -12.01 10.81
N THR A 303 20.74 -11.35 9.94
CA THR A 303 20.67 -11.52 8.47
C THR A 303 21.50 -12.67 7.91
N THR A 304 22.34 -13.33 8.72
CA THR A 304 23.24 -14.40 8.24
C THR A 304 22.99 -15.76 8.87
N ARG A 305 22.30 -15.84 10.02
CA ARG A 305 22.17 -17.08 10.79
C ARG A 305 20.76 -17.67 10.83
N ASN A 306 19.74 -16.91 10.39
CA ASN A 306 18.35 -17.24 10.69
C ASN A 306 17.51 -17.68 9.47
N GLY A 307 18.13 -17.83 8.30
CA GLY A 307 17.48 -18.28 7.05
C GLY A 307 16.80 -17.20 6.21
N PHE A 308 16.77 -15.97 6.73
CA PHE A 308 16.38 -14.77 6.00
C PHE A 308 17.49 -13.72 6.05
N SER A 309 17.37 -12.72 5.18
CA SER A 309 18.25 -11.55 5.13
C SER A 309 17.38 -10.28 5.19
N TYR A 310 17.92 -9.14 4.79
CA TYR A 310 17.15 -7.91 4.61
C TYR A 310 16.04 -8.06 3.57
N ARG A 311 15.07 -7.15 3.59
CA ARG A 311 14.10 -6.98 2.52
C ARG A 311 14.81 -6.63 1.21
N VAL A 312 14.06 -6.77 0.12
CA VAL A 312 14.48 -6.24 -1.17
C VAL A 312 14.27 -4.74 -1.13
N ASP A 313 15.28 -3.98 -1.56
CA ASP A 313 15.23 -2.54 -1.75
C ASP A 313 13.97 -2.13 -2.54
N ASP A 314 13.21 -1.19 -2.00
CA ASP A 314 11.94 -0.72 -2.56
C ASP A 314 12.07 0.56 -3.41
N THR A 315 13.21 1.25 -3.30
CA THR A 315 13.46 2.55 -3.93
C THR A 315 14.94 2.76 -4.22
N SER A 316 15.31 2.83 -5.50
CA SER A 316 16.72 2.82 -5.90
C SER A 316 17.59 3.94 -5.30
N ASN A 317 18.81 3.55 -4.90
CA ASN A 317 19.94 4.44 -4.52
C ASN A 317 20.55 5.22 -5.68
N ASP A 318 20.13 4.96 -6.91
CA ASP A 318 20.62 5.64 -8.11
C ASP A 318 19.65 6.77 -8.49
N ILE A 319 20.10 8.02 -8.37
CA ILE A 319 19.32 9.20 -8.75
C ILE A 319 18.81 9.17 -10.20
N SER A 320 19.48 8.43 -11.11
CA SER A 320 19.02 8.25 -12.49
C SER A 320 17.83 7.31 -12.64
N LYS A 321 17.52 6.54 -11.58
CA LYS A 321 16.38 5.62 -11.46
C LYS A 321 15.39 6.07 -10.39
N ALA A 322 15.44 7.35 -10.01
CA ALA A 322 14.61 7.91 -8.95
C ALA A 322 13.12 7.66 -9.20
N LYS A 323 12.45 7.09 -8.20
CA LYS A 323 11.02 6.74 -8.24
C LYS A 323 10.18 8.02 -8.25
N PRO A 324 9.25 8.24 -9.19
CA PRO A 324 8.40 9.42 -9.16
C PRO A 324 7.56 9.49 -7.88
N LEU A 325 7.44 10.67 -7.26
CA LEU A 325 6.44 10.88 -6.21
C LEU A 325 5.04 10.81 -6.81
N ASN A 326 4.11 10.21 -6.08
CA ASN A 326 2.70 10.17 -6.46
C ASN A 326 2.13 11.59 -6.37
N THR A 327 1.44 12.04 -7.40
CA THR A 327 0.80 13.37 -7.41
C THR A 327 -0.70 13.22 -7.25
N SER A 328 -1.31 14.01 -6.36
CA SER A 328 -2.77 14.05 -6.20
C SER A 328 -3.30 15.47 -6.34
N VAL A 329 -4.50 15.60 -6.91
CA VAL A 329 -5.17 16.88 -7.16
C VAL A 329 -6.49 16.86 -6.40
N ALA A 330 -6.45 17.06 -5.08
CA ALA A 330 -7.66 17.21 -4.27
C ALA A 330 -8.08 18.69 -4.22
N SER A 331 -7.63 19.42 -3.20
CA SER A 331 -7.90 20.86 -3.01
C SER A 331 -6.69 21.76 -3.29
N ALA A 332 -5.50 21.17 -3.29
CA ALA A 332 -4.24 21.74 -3.75
C ALA A 332 -3.39 20.59 -4.30
N LEU A 333 -2.50 20.89 -5.25
CA LEU A 333 -1.64 19.87 -5.82
C LEU A 333 -0.63 19.41 -4.76
N SER A 334 -0.68 18.12 -4.44
CA SER A 334 0.15 17.50 -3.42
C SER A 334 0.93 16.33 -4.00
N VAL A 335 2.01 15.98 -3.32
CA VAL A 335 2.77 14.77 -3.61
C VAL A 335 2.78 13.85 -2.39
N SER A 336 2.89 12.55 -2.62
CA SER A 336 3.11 11.56 -1.59
C SER A 336 4.07 10.47 -2.04
N GLY A 337 4.66 9.80 -1.07
CA GLY A 337 5.57 8.68 -1.26
C GLY A 337 5.79 7.96 0.05
N ASN A 338 6.34 6.77 0.00
CA ASN A 338 6.72 5.99 1.16
C ASN A 338 7.74 4.94 0.74
N GLY A 339 8.60 4.55 1.68
CA GLY A 339 9.57 3.50 1.48
C GLY A 339 10.18 3.02 2.80
N ILE A 340 11.19 2.17 2.71
CA ILE A 340 11.88 1.57 3.84
C ILE A 340 13.38 1.71 3.60
N ILE A 341 14.08 2.34 4.54
CA ILE A 341 15.56 2.27 4.60
C ILE A 341 15.92 0.96 5.28
N GLU A 342 16.29 -0.07 4.52
CA GLU A 342 16.50 -1.41 5.09
C GLU A 342 17.95 -1.69 5.52
N ARG A 343 18.91 -0.82 5.16
CA ARG A 343 20.33 -0.96 5.53
C ARG A 343 20.99 0.41 5.74
N SER A 344 22.11 0.44 6.46
CA SER A 344 22.87 1.68 6.69
C SER A 344 23.48 2.28 5.43
N GLU A 345 23.66 1.48 4.36
CA GLU A 345 24.12 1.98 3.06
C GLU A 345 22.97 2.35 2.12
N ASP A 346 21.72 2.13 2.56
CA ASP A 346 20.56 2.35 1.75
C ASP A 346 20.13 3.82 1.73
N VAL A 347 19.78 4.30 0.54
CA VAL A 347 19.34 5.67 0.32
C VAL A 347 18.31 5.66 -0.80
N ASP A 348 17.22 6.40 -0.61
CA ASP A 348 16.09 6.33 -1.52
C ASP A 348 15.97 7.61 -2.32
N PHE A 349 16.01 7.50 -3.65
CA PHE A 349 15.77 8.64 -4.54
C PHE A 349 14.36 8.66 -5.11
N TYR A 350 13.69 9.78 -4.90
CA TYR A 350 12.45 10.14 -5.57
C TYR A 350 12.63 11.27 -6.56
N SER A 351 11.78 11.34 -7.58
CA SER A 351 11.74 12.47 -8.51
C SER A 351 10.40 13.22 -8.45
N PHE A 352 10.46 14.53 -8.65
CA PHE A 352 9.27 15.38 -8.82
C PHE A 352 9.58 16.54 -9.76
N ILE A 353 8.53 17.11 -10.35
CA ILE A 353 8.63 18.26 -11.25
C ILE A 353 7.81 19.39 -10.65
N THR A 354 8.29 20.63 -10.74
CA THR A 354 7.59 21.82 -10.28
C THR A 354 7.55 22.91 -11.35
N THR A 355 6.48 23.71 -11.38
CA THR A 355 6.42 24.96 -12.17
C THR A 355 7.18 26.12 -11.51
N GLY A 356 7.83 25.86 -10.37
CA GLY A 356 8.54 26.83 -9.57
C GLY A 356 7.67 27.48 -8.49
N GLY A 357 8.31 28.12 -7.53
CA GLY A 357 7.68 28.62 -6.32
C GLY A 357 8.00 27.79 -5.08
N TRP A 358 7.27 28.06 -3.99
CA TRP A 358 7.45 27.34 -2.74
C TRP A 358 6.91 25.92 -2.84
N ILE A 359 7.75 24.98 -2.45
CA ILE A 359 7.37 23.59 -2.17
C ILE A 359 7.68 23.30 -0.71
N THR A 360 6.84 22.46 -0.10
CA THR A 360 7.07 21.90 1.23
C THR A 360 6.99 20.39 1.12
N LEU A 361 7.98 19.70 1.67
CA LEU A 361 8.05 18.25 1.80
C LEU A 361 8.22 17.92 3.29
N ASP A 362 7.29 17.14 3.81
CA ASP A 362 7.24 16.59 5.16
C ASP A 362 7.52 15.10 5.09
N ILE A 363 8.62 14.67 5.68
CA ILE A 363 9.04 13.27 5.71
C ILE A 363 8.99 12.79 7.17
N GLN A 364 8.07 11.87 7.43
CA GLN A 364 7.77 11.35 8.76
C GLN A 364 8.27 9.90 8.86
N PRO A 365 8.93 9.49 9.96
CA PRO A 365 9.20 8.08 10.21
C PRO A 365 7.90 7.35 10.59
N ALA A 366 8.00 6.07 10.97
CA ALA A 366 6.87 5.35 11.56
C ALA A 366 6.22 6.13 12.71
N ASN A 367 4.90 6.27 12.67
CA ASN A 367 4.14 6.99 13.70
C ASN A 367 4.28 6.39 15.11
N ARG A 368 4.66 5.12 15.22
CA ARG A 368 4.89 4.42 16.50
C ARG A 368 6.16 3.60 16.43
N GLY A 369 7.03 3.79 17.42
CA GLY A 369 8.26 3.01 17.54
C GLY A 369 9.28 3.29 16.45
N ALA A 370 9.31 4.51 15.89
CA ALA A 370 10.27 4.90 14.88
C ALA A 370 11.71 4.50 15.27
N ASN A 371 12.35 3.71 14.41
CA ASN A 371 13.77 3.40 14.53
C ASN A 371 14.63 4.26 13.58
N LEU A 372 14.03 4.87 12.54
CA LEU A 372 14.70 5.69 11.53
C LEU A 372 14.83 7.17 11.98
N ASP A 373 16.05 7.71 11.93
CA ASP A 373 16.35 9.14 12.00
C ASP A 373 16.64 9.67 10.59
N ILE A 374 15.76 10.55 10.09
CA ILE A 374 15.67 10.88 8.66
C ILE A 374 16.54 12.08 8.31
N LEU A 375 17.40 11.89 7.31
CA LEU A 375 17.96 12.97 6.51
C LEU A 375 17.23 13.04 5.17
N ALA A 376 16.63 14.20 4.89
CA ALA A 376 16.06 14.51 3.59
C ALA A 376 16.92 15.54 2.85
N GLU A 377 17.17 15.34 1.55
CA GLU A 377 17.96 16.25 0.72
C GLU A 377 17.32 16.43 -0.65
N ILE A 378 17.21 17.68 -1.12
CA ILE A 378 16.73 17.97 -2.49
C ILE A 378 17.93 18.22 -3.39
N TYR A 379 17.93 17.61 -4.58
CA TYR A 379 18.92 17.76 -5.63
C TYR A 379 18.29 18.28 -6.92
N ASN A 380 19.09 18.97 -7.71
CA ASN A 380 18.90 19.09 -9.16
C ASN A 380 20.09 18.42 -9.87
N TYR A 381 20.19 18.55 -11.20
CA TYR A 381 21.31 17.96 -11.96
C TYR A 381 22.68 18.57 -11.61
N ASP A 382 22.71 19.80 -11.08
CA ASP A 382 23.95 20.51 -10.73
C ASP A 382 24.44 20.19 -9.30
N GLY A 383 23.59 19.61 -8.46
CA GLY A 383 23.93 19.18 -7.09
C GLY A 383 22.82 19.39 -6.07
N ARG A 384 23.20 19.33 -4.79
CA ARG A 384 22.27 19.49 -3.65
C ARG A 384 21.81 20.94 -3.50
N ILE A 385 20.51 21.12 -3.36
CA ILE A 385 19.81 22.41 -3.23
C ILE A 385 19.36 22.68 -1.80
N ALA A 386 18.81 21.67 -1.12
CA ALA A 386 18.32 21.78 0.24
C ALA A 386 18.58 20.50 1.04
N SER A 387 18.57 20.60 2.36
CA SER A 387 18.77 19.48 3.28
C SER A 387 18.06 19.76 4.60
N SER A 388 17.51 18.71 5.23
CA SER A 388 16.91 18.75 6.55
C SER A 388 17.21 17.47 7.32
N ASN A 389 17.78 17.62 8.51
CA ASN A 389 17.83 16.63 9.59
C ASN A 389 17.87 17.42 10.92
N PRO A 390 16.70 17.74 11.52
CA PRO A 390 16.65 18.50 12.76
C PRO A 390 17.15 17.66 13.93
N VAL A 391 18.14 18.18 14.67
CA VAL A 391 18.89 17.41 15.69
C VAL A 391 18.03 16.75 16.77
N ASP A 392 16.86 17.30 17.12
CA ASP A 392 16.01 16.80 18.21
C ASP A 392 14.69 16.17 17.71
N SER A 393 14.59 15.81 16.42
CA SER A 393 13.45 15.16 15.78
C SER A 393 13.94 14.03 14.89
N LEU A 394 13.14 12.96 14.76
CA LEU A 394 13.43 11.89 13.80
C LEU A 394 12.86 12.18 12.40
N SER A 395 11.91 13.11 12.30
CA SER A 395 11.33 13.59 11.05
C SER A 395 12.19 14.66 10.37
N ALA A 396 12.03 14.82 9.05
CA ALA A 396 12.63 15.88 8.26
C ALA A 396 11.58 16.73 7.55
N ASN A 397 11.77 18.05 7.49
CA ASN A 397 10.91 18.97 6.75
C ASN A 397 11.77 19.90 5.89
N ILE A 398 11.43 20.00 4.60
CA ILE A 398 12.07 20.94 3.68
C ILE A 398 11.01 21.87 3.12
N SER A 399 11.13 23.17 3.40
CA SER A 399 10.38 24.22 2.71
C SER A 399 11.36 25.08 1.92
N VAL A 400 11.26 25.06 0.59
CA VAL A 400 12.22 25.73 -0.31
C VAL A 400 11.51 26.32 -1.52
N ASN A 401 12.01 27.46 -1.99
CA ASN A 401 11.57 28.09 -3.23
C ASN A 401 12.43 27.58 -4.39
N LEU A 402 11.80 26.93 -5.38
CA LEU A 402 12.48 26.34 -6.52
C LEU A 402 12.14 27.06 -7.82
N SER A 403 13.08 27.02 -8.77
CA SER A 403 12.80 27.38 -10.16
C SER A 403 12.02 26.25 -10.85
N PRO A 404 11.28 26.51 -11.95
CA PRO A 404 10.65 25.46 -12.73
C PRO A 404 11.68 24.40 -13.18
N GLY A 405 11.34 23.13 -13.04
CA GLY A 405 12.23 22.03 -13.45
C GLY A 405 12.01 20.72 -12.69
N THR A 406 12.87 19.75 -12.99
CA THR A 406 12.91 18.43 -12.34
C THR A 406 13.88 18.45 -11.17
N TYR A 407 13.45 17.88 -10.05
CA TYR A 407 14.22 17.75 -8.83
C TYR A 407 14.12 16.33 -8.28
N TYR A 408 15.05 16.01 -7.39
CA TYR A 408 15.15 14.71 -6.77
C TYR A 408 15.18 14.87 -5.25
N LEU A 409 14.42 14.05 -4.54
CA LEU A 409 14.44 13.96 -3.08
C LEU A 409 15.22 12.69 -2.71
N LYS A 410 16.32 12.84 -1.98
CA LYS A 410 17.05 11.74 -1.34
C LYS A 410 16.58 11.59 0.10
N ILE A 411 16.25 10.37 0.51
CA ILE A 411 15.99 9.98 1.90
C ILE A 411 17.12 9.04 2.36
N ASP A 412 17.57 9.22 3.61
CA ASP A 412 18.72 8.52 4.18
C ASP A 412 18.52 8.35 5.70
N GLY A 413 19.04 7.27 6.26
CA GLY A 413 19.07 7.01 7.70
C GLY A 413 20.37 7.48 8.33
N VAL A 414 20.32 8.37 9.32
CA VAL A 414 21.53 9.01 9.88
C VAL A 414 21.70 8.83 11.38
N GLY A 415 22.91 9.11 11.87
CA GLY A 415 23.22 9.16 13.29
C GLY A 415 23.19 10.58 13.87
N LYS A 416 23.12 10.67 15.19
CA LYS A 416 23.21 11.93 15.95
C LYS A 416 24.44 11.95 16.83
N GLY A 417 25.21 13.03 16.82
CA GLY A 417 26.22 13.32 17.86
C GLY A 417 27.33 12.27 18.02
N ASP A 418 27.86 12.12 19.24
CA ASP A 418 28.87 11.11 19.59
C ASP A 418 28.19 9.86 20.21
N PRO A 419 28.24 8.68 19.56
CA PRO A 419 27.65 7.44 20.06
C PRO A 419 28.14 7.01 21.45
N LEU A 420 29.33 7.45 21.87
CA LEU A 420 29.86 7.10 23.18
C LEU A 420 29.16 7.83 24.32
N THR A 421 28.45 8.93 24.06
CA THR A 421 27.96 9.81 25.13
C THR A 421 26.58 10.40 24.93
N THR A 422 26.30 10.99 23.76
CA THR A 422 25.13 11.85 23.56
C THR A 422 24.34 11.50 22.29
N GLY A 423 24.57 10.32 21.71
CA GLY A 423 24.28 10.08 20.32
C GLY A 423 24.19 8.61 19.91
N TYR A 424 24.13 8.40 18.61
CA TYR A 424 24.09 7.09 17.96
C TYR A 424 24.64 7.22 16.54
N SER A 425 25.12 6.12 15.99
CA SER A 425 25.54 6.03 14.59
C SER A 425 24.32 5.84 13.67
N ASP A 426 24.57 5.88 12.37
CA ASP A 426 23.60 5.50 11.33
C ASP A 426 23.29 3.99 11.32
N TYR A 427 24.09 3.16 11.99
CA TYR A 427 23.98 1.70 11.98
C TYR A 427 22.57 1.17 12.24
N GLY A 428 21.89 1.76 13.23
CA GLY A 428 20.55 1.32 13.66
C GLY A 428 19.41 2.16 13.09
N SER A 429 19.72 3.20 12.32
CA SER A 429 18.75 4.14 11.76
C SER A 429 18.10 3.58 10.50
N LEU A 430 17.35 2.49 10.68
CA LEU A 430 16.64 1.75 9.64
C LEU A 430 15.15 1.84 9.94
N GLY A 431 14.28 1.80 8.94
CA GLY A 431 12.84 1.88 9.19
C GLY A 431 12.04 2.40 8.01
N GLN A 432 10.72 2.46 8.19
CA GLN A 432 9.83 3.01 7.18
C GLN A 432 9.70 4.54 7.32
N TYR A 433 9.41 5.20 6.20
CA TYR A 433 9.10 6.63 6.17
C TYR A 433 7.95 6.94 5.21
N PHE A 434 7.34 8.09 5.42
CA PHE A 434 6.20 8.61 4.67
C PHE A 434 6.48 10.04 4.25
N ILE A 435 6.32 10.32 2.97
CA ILE A 435 6.51 11.62 2.35
C ILE A 435 5.13 12.21 2.06
N ASN A 436 4.91 13.43 2.52
CA ASN A 436 3.79 14.27 2.12
C ASN A 436 4.34 15.60 1.63
N GLY A 437 3.79 16.15 0.55
CA GLY A 437 4.26 17.41 0.01
C GLY A 437 3.14 18.28 -0.51
N THR A 438 3.33 19.59 -0.40
CA THR A 438 2.42 20.60 -0.93
C THR A 438 3.19 21.65 -1.71
N GLY A 439 2.60 22.16 -2.79
CA GLY A 439 3.23 23.19 -3.61
C GLY A 439 2.87 23.08 -5.08
N ASN A 440 3.61 23.80 -5.91
CA ASN A 440 3.38 23.88 -7.35
C ASN A 440 4.00 22.69 -8.09
N PHE A 441 3.58 21.46 -7.79
CA PHE A 441 4.06 20.27 -8.51
C PHE A 441 3.38 20.14 -9.89
N ILE A 442 4.00 19.38 -10.79
CA ILE A 442 3.42 18.97 -12.07
C ILE A 442 3.11 17.48 -11.98
N PRO A 443 1.86 17.05 -12.21
CA PRO A 443 1.52 15.64 -12.36
C PRO A 443 2.38 15.01 -13.45
N SER A 444 3.05 13.91 -13.13
CA SER A 444 3.79 13.16 -14.13
C SER A 444 2.81 12.37 -15.00
N SER A 445 2.22 12.98 -16.03
CA SER A 445 1.59 12.24 -17.12
C SER A 445 2.66 11.91 -18.17
N VAL A 446 3.05 10.64 -18.23
CA VAL A 446 3.94 10.16 -19.30
C VAL A 446 3.06 9.88 -20.51
N LEU A 447 3.22 10.66 -21.58
CA LEU A 447 2.65 10.29 -22.87
C LEU A 447 3.38 9.04 -23.39
N GLU A 448 2.69 7.92 -23.37
CA GLU A 448 3.21 6.66 -23.88
C GLU A 448 2.67 6.36 -25.27
N ARG A 449 3.55 5.86 -26.14
CA ARG A 449 3.16 5.42 -27.48
C ARG A 449 3.03 3.91 -27.51
N TRP A 450 1.80 3.42 -27.42
CA TRP A 450 1.46 2.00 -27.35
C TRP A 450 1.49 1.26 -28.69
N ALA A 451 1.47 2.00 -29.81
CA ALA A 451 1.58 1.45 -31.16
C ALA A 451 2.35 2.39 -32.08
N THR A 452 3.17 1.82 -32.99
CA THR A 452 3.89 2.59 -34.02
C THR A 452 3.77 1.87 -35.36
N ARG A 453 3.31 2.58 -36.40
CA ARG A 453 3.24 2.08 -37.79
C ARG A 453 2.47 0.77 -37.95
N GLN A 454 1.35 0.62 -37.24
CA GLN A 454 0.46 -0.54 -37.35
C GLN A 454 -0.65 -0.27 -38.38
N GLY A 455 -0.64 -1.03 -39.49
CA GLY A 455 -1.63 -0.89 -40.58
C GLY A 455 -1.49 0.41 -41.39
N GLY A 456 -2.38 0.60 -42.37
CA GLY A 456 -2.48 1.85 -43.11
C GLY A 456 -3.49 2.82 -42.46
N PHE A 457 -3.23 4.12 -42.66
CA PHE A 457 -4.06 5.24 -42.21
C PHE A 457 -4.34 6.15 -43.41
N TRP A 458 -5.60 6.50 -43.62
CA TRP A 458 -6.07 7.38 -44.70
C TRP A 458 -7.43 7.96 -44.33
N ASP A 459 -7.83 9.03 -45.03
CA ASP A 459 -9.08 9.74 -44.77
C ASP A 459 -10.30 8.82 -45.04
N GLY A 460 -11.31 8.90 -44.16
CA GLY A 460 -12.55 8.12 -44.28
C GLY A 460 -12.60 6.83 -43.46
N GLN A 461 -11.54 6.49 -42.71
CA GLN A 461 -11.60 5.47 -41.66
C GLN A 461 -12.44 5.98 -40.48
N GLN A 462 -13.26 5.10 -39.91
CA GLN A 462 -14.07 5.37 -38.72
C GLN A 462 -13.45 4.64 -37.54
N TRP A 463 -13.13 5.36 -36.47
CA TRP A 463 -12.46 4.81 -35.29
C TRP A 463 -13.43 4.73 -34.13
N LEU A 464 -13.39 3.62 -33.42
CA LEU A 464 -14.28 3.27 -32.31
C LEU A 464 -13.43 2.74 -31.16
N ALA A 465 -13.89 2.94 -29.93
CA ALA A 465 -13.34 2.29 -28.74
C ALA A 465 -14.42 1.37 -28.14
N GLY A 466 -13.98 0.33 -27.44
CA GLY A 466 -14.84 -0.62 -26.73
C GLY A 466 -14.11 -1.90 -26.36
N ASP A 467 -14.56 -2.63 -25.35
CA ASP A 467 -14.04 -3.95 -24.96
C ASP A 467 -14.60 -5.04 -25.90
N PHE A 468 -14.12 -5.04 -27.14
CA PHE A 468 -14.60 -5.98 -28.15
C PHE A 468 -14.25 -7.44 -27.82
N ASN A 469 -13.29 -7.68 -26.91
CA ASN A 469 -12.80 -9.02 -26.56
C ASN A 469 -13.31 -9.56 -25.21
N GLY A 470 -13.84 -8.70 -24.35
CA GLY A 470 -14.46 -9.03 -23.06
C GLY A 470 -13.45 -9.28 -21.94
N ASP A 471 -12.26 -8.67 -21.99
CA ASP A 471 -11.20 -8.83 -20.98
C ASP A 471 -11.16 -7.70 -19.94
N GLY A 472 -12.16 -6.82 -19.96
CA GLY A 472 -12.33 -5.68 -19.06
C GLY A 472 -11.45 -4.47 -19.42
N LYS A 473 -10.88 -4.43 -20.63
CA LYS A 473 -10.12 -3.27 -21.13
C LYS A 473 -10.63 -2.86 -22.51
N ASP A 474 -10.79 -1.56 -22.71
CA ASP A 474 -11.16 -1.05 -24.03
C ASP A 474 -10.04 -1.29 -25.05
N ASP A 475 -10.47 -1.77 -26.21
CA ASP A 475 -9.72 -1.91 -27.43
C ASP A 475 -10.00 -0.72 -28.38
N VAL A 476 -9.32 -0.69 -29.52
CA VAL A 476 -9.57 0.31 -30.57
C VAL A 476 -9.86 -0.36 -31.90
N ALA A 477 -11.05 -0.16 -32.44
CA ALA A 477 -11.46 -0.66 -33.76
C ALA A 477 -11.38 0.44 -34.82
N LYS A 478 -11.05 0.04 -36.05
CA LYS A 478 -11.20 0.87 -37.25
C LYS A 478 -12.06 0.18 -38.28
N ALA A 479 -13.16 0.82 -38.66
CA ALA A 479 -13.99 0.42 -39.80
C ALA A 479 -13.61 1.26 -41.02
N PHE A 480 -13.51 0.63 -42.20
CA PHE A 480 -13.08 1.32 -43.40
C PHE A 480 -13.64 0.72 -44.70
N ASN A 481 -13.62 1.54 -45.75
CA ASN A 481 -14.04 1.17 -47.09
C ASN A 481 -13.00 0.27 -47.77
N ASP A 482 -13.37 -0.98 -48.03
CA ASP A 482 -12.58 -1.97 -48.75
C ASP A 482 -13.31 -2.33 -50.05
N ASN A 483 -13.09 -1.52 -51.10
CA ASN A 483 -13.73 -1.65 -52.42
C ASN A 483 -15.27 -1.61 -52.40
N GLY A 484 -15.85 -0.71 -51.61
CA GLY A 484 -17.30 -0.52 -51.46
C GLY A 484 -17.95 -1.40 -50.39
N LEU A 485 -17.16 -2.22 -49.70
CA LEU A 485 -17.60 -3.09 -48.62
C LEU A 485 -16.86 -2.74 -47.33
N ALA A 486 -17.48 -3.00 -46.18
CA ALA A 486 -16.91 -2.66 -44.89
C ALA A 486 -15.92 -3.75 -44.41
N SER A 487 -14.72 -3.33 -44.05
CA SER A 487 -13.76 -4.16 -43.31
C SER A 487 -13.46 -3.50 -41.97
N VAL A 488 -13.18 -4.30 -40.93
CA VAL A 488 -12.89 -3.82 -39.58
C VAL A 488 -11.63 -4.50 -39.04
N ASP A 489 -10.65 -3.68 -38.62
CA ASP A 489 -9.47 -4.12 -37.87
C ASP A 489 -9.63 -3.70 -36.40
N VAL A 490 -9.41 -4.61 -35.46
CA VAL A 490 -9.41 -4.36 -34.01
C VAL A 490 -7.97 -4.37 -33.50
N HIS A 491 -7.61 -3.35 -32.73
CA HIS A 491 -6.33 -3.22 -32.06
C HIS A 491 -6.54 -3.59 -30.61
N LEU A 492 -6.17 -4.83 -30.26
CA LEU A 492 -6.41 -5.40 -28.94
C LEU A 492 -5.46 -4.80 -27.91
N SER A 493 -6.01 -4.26 -26.84
CA SER A 493 -5.29 -3.68 -25.71
C SER A 493 -4.79 -4.77 -24.77
N ASN A 494 -3.63 -4.54 -24.16
CA ASN A 494 -3.21 -5.29 -22.98
C ASN A 494 -2.91 -4.37 -21.78
N GLY A 495 -3.40 -3.13 -21.82
CA GLY A 495 -3.13 -2.10 -20.81
C GLY A 495 -1.76 -1.41 -20.94
N SER A 496 -0.97 -1.72 -21.97
CA SER A 496 0.32 -1.05 -22.24
C SER A 496 0.75 -1.03 -23.72
N SER A 497 0.03 -1.72 -24.60
CA SER A 497 0.31 -1.83 -26.03
C SER A 497 -0.93 -2.31 -26.80
N PHE A 498 -0.90 -2.17 -28.12
CA PHE A 498 -1.96 -2.69 -29.00
C PHE A 498 -1.47 -3.75 -29.99
N THR A 499 -2.29 -4.78 -30.24
CA THR A 499 -2.06 -5.81 -31.29
C THR A 499 -3.18 -5.80 -32.33
N PRO A 500 -2.90 -5.46 -33.61
CA PRO A 500 -3.92 -5.37 -34.64
C PRO A 500 -4.34 -6.75 -35.18
N GLN A 501 -5.63 -6.94 -35.41
CA GLN A 501 -6.24 -8.12 -36.04
C GLN A 501 -7.40 -7.72 -36.96
N ARG A 502 -7.54 -8.39 -38.11
CA ARG A 502 -8.68 -8.23 -39.01
C ARG A 502 -9.85 -9.06 -38.52
N TRP A 503 -10.90 -8.42 -38.03
CA TRP A 503 -12.08 -9.10 -37.47
C TRP A 503 -13.27 -9.18 -38.43
N ALA A 504 -13.35 -8.26 -39.40
CA ALA A 504 -14.35 -8.26 -40.46
C ALA A 504 -13.72 -7.98 -41.83
N THR A 505 -14.05 -8.80 -42.84
CA THR A 505 -13.59 -8.60 -44.21
C THR A 505 -14.78 -8.57 -45.15
N TYR A 506 -14.98 -7.46 -45.85
CA TYR A 506 -16.04 -7.29 -46.86
C TYR A 506 -17.48 -7.54 -46.33
N GLN A 507 -17.77 -7.14 -45.10
CA GLN A 507 -19.05 -7.38 -44.42
C GLN A 507 -20.07 -6.24 -44.63
N GLY A 508 -20.84 -6.37 -45.71
CA GLY A 508 -21.88 -5.42 -46.12
C GLY A 508 -21.30 -4.16 -46.77
N GLY A 509 -22.16 -3.31 -47.36
CA GLY A 509 -21.70 -2.12 -48.07
C GLY A 509 -21.14 -1.02 -47.17
N PHE A 510 -20.22 -0.24 -47.72
CA PHE A 510 -19.60 0.95 -47.12
C PHE A 510 -19.76 2.14 -48.07
N TRP A 511 -20.32 3.24 -47.57
CA TRP A 511 -20.45 4.49 -48.33
C TRP A 511 -20.49 5.70 -47.39
N ASP A 512 -20.24 6.87 -47.94
CA ASP A 512 -20.18 8.12 -47.16
C ASP A 512 -21.55 8.45 -46.55
N GLY A 513 -21.58 8.82 -45.27
CA GLY A 513 -22.78 9.19 -44.52
C GLY A 513 -23.35 8.10 -43.59
N GLN A 514 -22.77 6.88 -43.58
CA GLN A 514 -23.08 5.87 -42.57
C GLN A 514 -22.52 6.28 -41.20
N GLN A 515 -23.26 5.97 -40.13
CA GLN A 515 -22.87 6.24 -38.74
C GLN A 515 -22.39 4.94 -38.10
N TRP A 516 -21.19 4.95 -37.55
CA TRP A 516 -20.57 3.81 -36.90
C TRP A 516 -20.60 4.00 -35.39
N LEU A 517 -20.98 2.94 -34.68
CA LEU A 517 -21.23 2.94 -33.24
C LEU A 517 -20.59 1.68 -32.64
N ALA A 518 -20.22 1.73 -31.37
CA ALA A 518 -19.77 0.59 -30.58
C ALA A 518 -20.61 0.48 -29.30
N GLY A 519 -20.78 -0.73 -28.79
CA GLY A 519 -21.49 -1.04 -27.54
C GLY A 519 -21.92 -2.50 -27.46
N ASP A 520 -22.21 -3.02 -26.27
CA ASP A 520 -22.69 -4.39 -26.03
C ASP A 520 -24.20 -4.48 -26.31
N PHE A 521 -24.56 -4.47 -27.59
CA PHE A 521 -25.97 -4.49 -28.01
C PHE A 521 -26.64 -5.82 -27.66
N ASN A 522 -25.88 -6.89 -27.40
CA ASN A 522 -26.43 -8.22 -27.17
C ASN A 522 -26.41 -8.68 -25.69
N GLY A 523 -25.67 -7.98 -24.83
CA GLY A 523 -25.61 -8.19 -23.39
C GLY A 523 -24.73 -9.37 -22.99
N ASP A 524 -23.74 -9.73 -23.81
CA ASP A 524 -22.83 -10.86 -23.52
C ASP A 524 -21.50 -10.44 -22.89
N GLY A 525 -21.36 -9.16 -22.53
CA GLY A 525 -20.20 -8.55 -21.92
C GLY A 525 -19.06 -8.28 -22.90
N LYS A 526 -19.33 -8.24 -24.21
CA LYS A 526 -18.39 -7.80 -25.24
C LYS A 526 -19.02 -6.71 -26.08
N ASP A 527 -18.24 -5.68 -26.36
CA ASP A 527 -18.72 -4.66 -27.27
C ASP A 527 -18.82 -5.19 -28.70
N ASP A 528 -19.89 -4.78 -29.37
CA ASP A 528 -20.19 -5.03 -30.76
C ASP A 528 -19.92 -3.75 -31.59
N VAL A 529 -20.03 -3.86 -32.91
CA VAL A 529 -19.99 -2.68 -33.79
C VAL A 529 -21.30 -2.57 -34.55
N ALA A 530 -21.96 -1.42 -34.52
CA ALA A 530 -23.16 -1.17 -35.31
C ALA A 530 -22.90 -0.13 -36.40
N LYS A 531 -23.58 -0.30 -37.54
CA LYS A 531 -23.66 0.71 -38.59
C LYS A 531 -25.10 1.09 -38.90
N ALA A 532 -25.43 2.36 -38.66
CA ALA A 532 -26.72 2.94 -39.02
C ALA A 532 -26.61 3.69 -40.35
N PHE A 533 -27.58 3.51 -41.24
CA PHE A 533 -27.51 4.10 -42.58
C PHE A 533 -28.89 4.45 -43.16
N ASN A 534 -28.87 5.36 -44.12
CA ASN A 534 -30.04 5.79 -44.87
C ASN A 534 -30.49 4.73 -45.88
N ASP A 535 -31.70 4.22 -45.70
CA ASP A 535 -32.36 3.29 -46.60
C ASP A 535 -33.69 3.91 -47.08
N ASN A 536 -33.61 4.67 -48.18
CA ASN A 536 -34.74 5.41 -48.77
C ASN A 536 -35.43 6.41 -47.81
N GLY A 537 -34.65 7.13 -47.02
CA GLY A 537 -35.13 8.13 -46.05
C GLY A 537 -35.51 7.55 -44.69
N LEU A 538 -35.34 6.25 -44.49
CA LEU A 538 -35.58 5.55 -43.24
C LEU A 538 -34.28 4.93 -42.72
N ALA A 539 -34.16 4.72 -41.42
CA ALA A 539 -32.93 4.15 -40.85
C ALA A 539 -32.95 2.62 -40.94
N SER A 540 -31.85 2.04 -41.41
CA SER A 540 -31.55 0.62 -41.26
C SER A 540 -30.25 0.48 -40.45
N VAL A 541 -30.17 -0.54 -39.60
CA VAL A 541 -29.01 -0.79 -38.73
C VAL A 541 -28.56 -2.24 -38.88
N ASP A 542 -27.30 -2.42 -39.26
CA ASP A 542 -26.60 -3.70 -39.19
C ASP A 542 -25.71 -3.71 -37.94
N VAL A 543 -25.77 -4.78 -37.15
CA VAL A 543 -24.91 -5.03 -35.99
C VAL A 543 -23.93 -6.14 -36.33
N HIS A 544 -22.65 -5.87 -36.15
CA HIS A 544 -21.52 -6.76 -36.30
C HIS A 544 -21.18 -7.31 -34.93
N LEU A 545 -21.76 -8.48 -34.62
CA LEU A 545 -21.66 -9.11 -33.30
C LEU A 545 -20.25 -9.65 -33.06
N SER A 546 -19.67 -9.28 -31.92
CA SER A 546 -18.39 -9.81 -31.46
C SER A 546 -18.55 -11.21 -30.89
N ASN A 547 -17.53 -12.05 -31.12
CA ASN A 547 -17.32 -13.27 -30.35
C ASN A 547 -15.98 -13.27 -29.61
N GLY A 548 -15.37 -12.10 -29.47
CA GLY A 548 -14.05 -11.88 -28.87
C GLY A 548 -12.87 -12.15 -29.79
N SER A 549 -13.09 -12.47 -31.07
CA SER A 549 -12.02 -12.67 -32.06
C SER A 549 -12.40 -12.33 -33.50
N SER A 550 -13.68 -12.05 -33.77
CA SER A 550 -14.21 -11.74 -35.10
C SER A 550 -15.59 -11.12 -34.97
N PHE A 551 -16.04 -10.48 -36.04
CA PHE A 551 -17.39 -9.94 -36.12
C PHE A 551 -18.29 -10.72 -37.08
N THR A 552 -19.57 -10.87 -36.72
CA THR A 552 -20.61 -11.47 -37.58
C THR A 552 -21.76 -10.48 -37.81
N PRO A 553 -22.03 -10.05 -39.05
CA PRO A 553 -23.05 -9.03 -39.33
C PRO A 553 -24.46 -9.61 -39.30
N GLN A 554 -25.39 -8.86 -38.71
CA GLN A 554 -26.82 -9.13 -38.66
C GLN A 554 -27.63 -7.85 -38.86
N ARG A 555 -28.72 -7.92 -39.63
CA ARG A 555 -29.65 -6.79 -39.80
C ARG A 555 -30.60 -6.75 -38.59
N TRP A 556 -30.46 -5.75 -37.73
CA TRP A 556 -31.28 -5.61 -36.52
C TRP A 556 -32.43 -4.62 -36.66
N ALA A 557 -32.30 -3.64 -37.57
CA ALA A 557 -33.35 -2.68 -37.90
C ALA A 557 -33.49 -2.51 -39.41
N THR A 558 -34.71 -2.56 -39.93
CA THR A 558 -35.00 -2.32 -41.36
C THR A 558 -36.09 -1.27 -41.49
N TYR A 559 -35.78 -0.15 -42.15
CA TYR A 559 -36.73 0.95 -42.41
C TYR A 559 -37.41 1.50 -41.12
N GLN A 560 -36.65 1.65 -40.04
CA GLN A 560 -37.17 2.08 -38.73
C GLN A 560 -36.92 3.56 -38.45
N GLY A 561 -38.02 4.34 -38.40
CA GLY A 561 -37.96 5.79 -38.22
C GLY A 561 -37.25 6.50 -39.38
N GLY A 562 -37.24 7.82 -39.38
CA GLY A 562 -36.62 8.58 -40.46
C GLY A 562 -35.11 8.75 -40.32
N PHE A 563 -34.44 8.94 -41.46
CA PHE A 563 -33.01 9.22 -41.58
C PHE A 563 -32.81 10.49 -42.41
N TRP A 564 -32.11 11.47 -41.87
CA TRP A 564 -31.77 12.72 -42.57
C TRP A 564 -30.42 13.26 -42.11
N ASP A 565 -29.84 14.15 -42.91
CA ASP A 565 -28.54 14.75 -42.63
C ASP A 565 -28.61 15.62 -41.35
N GLY A 566 -27.55 15.55 -40.54
CA GLY A 566 -27.41 16.33 -39.29
C GLY A 566 -28.00 15.70 -38.03
N GLN A 567 -28.57 14.49 -38.11
CA GLN A 567 -28.95 13.71 -36.92
C GLN A 567 -27.71 13.27 -36.12
N GLN A 568 -27.84 13.24 -34.80
CA GLN A 568 -26.79 12.78 -33.88
C GLN A 568 -27.13 11.37 -33.43
N TRP A 569 -26.20 10.44 -33.61
CA TRP A 569 -26.37 9.03 -33.26
C TRP A 569 -25.51 8.71 -32.04
N LEU A 570 -26.10 8.01 -31.08
CA LEU A 570 -25.54 7.76 -29.77
C LEU A 570 -25.83 6.31 -29.35
N THR A 571 -24.96 5.75 -28.53
CA THR A 571 -25.11 4.42 -27.94
C THR A 571 -25.09 4.54 -26.42
N GLY A 572 -25.85 3.67 -25.75
CA GLY A 572 -25.87 3.48 -24.30
C GLY A 572 -27.05 2.63 -23.84
N ASP A 573 -27.00 2.08 -22.62
CA ASP A 573 -28.10 1.36 -21.98
C ASP A 573 -29.13 2.33 -21.42
N PHE A 574 -29.90 2.96 -22.31
CA PHE A 574 -30.88 3.96 -21.92
C PHE A 574 -32.03 3.35 -21.10
N ASN A 575 -32.24 2.03 -21.16
CA ASN A 575 -33.36 1.37 -20.50
C ASN A 575 -33.00 0.61 -19.21
N GLY A 576 -31.71 0.38 -18.96
CA GLY A 576 -31.15 -0.24 -17.76
C GLY A 576 -31.28 -1.76 -17.73
N ASP A 577 -31.38 -2.41 -18.89
CA ASP A 577 -31.53 -3.87 -18.99
C ASP A 577 -30.22 -4.62 -19.26
N GLY A 578 -29.10 -3.91 -19.21
CA GLY A 578 -27.74 -4.42 -19.41
C GLY A 578 -27.39 -4.67 -20.87
N LYS A 579 -28.12 -4.07 -21.81
CA LYS A 579 -27.79 -4.07 -23.24
C LYS A 579 -27.74 -2.64 -23.74
N ASP A 580 -26.75 -2.36 -24.56
CA ASP A 580 -26.70 -1.07 -25.22
C ASP A 580 -27.82 -0.93 -26.25
N ASP A 581 -28.41 0.26 -26.28
CA ASP A 581 -29.43 0.70 -27.21
C ASP A 581 -28.83 1.71 -28.20
N VAL A 582 -29.55 2.03 -29.29
CA VAL A 582 -29.14 3.07 -30.24
C VAL A 582 -30.13 4.24 -30.22
N ALA A 583 -29.67 5.43 -29.82
CA ALA A 583 -30.47 6.64 -29.84
C ALA A 583 -30.11 7.55 -31.02
N LYS A 584 -31.11 8.31 -31.47
CA LYS A 584 -30.91 9.42 -32.39
C LYS A 584 -31.58 10.69 -31.91
N ALA A 585 -30.84 11.79 -31.87
CA ALA A 585 -31.36 13.14 -31.66
C ALA A 585 -31.41 13.90 -32.98
N PHE A 586 -32.48 14.68 -33.18
CA PHE A 586 -32.68 15.36 -34.45
C PHE A 586 -33.49 16.65 -34.35
N ASN A 587 -33.34 17.47 -35.39
CA ASN A 587 -34.05 18.73 -35.54
C ASN A 587 -35.51 18.52 -35.95
N ASP A 588 -36.43 18.95 -35.09
CA ASP A 588 -37.87 18.98 -35.33
C ASP A 588 -38.36 20.44 -35.17
N ASN A 589 -38.32 21.18 -36.28
CA ASN A 589 -38.69 22.61 -36.33
C ASN A 589 -37.90 23.53 -35.38
N GLY A 590 -36.59 23.29 -35.23
CA GLY A 590 -35.68 24.04 -34.38
C GLY A 590 -35.57 23.52 -32.96
N LEU A 591 -36.29 22.45 -32.61
CA LEU A 591 -36.26 21.81 -31.30
C LEU A 591 -35.79 20.35 -31.43
N ALA A 592 -35.23 19.80 -30.35
CA ALA A 592 -34.70 18.44 -30.36
C ALA A 592 -35.82 17.41 -30.11
N SER A 593 -35.93 16.43 -31.00
CA SER A 593 -36.70 15.19 -30.78
C SER A 593 -35.74 14.01 -30.76
N MET A 594 -36.04 12.99 -29.94
CA MET A 594 -35.18 11.82 -29.73
C MET A 594 -35.95 10.52 -29.87
N ASP A 595 -35.43 9.63 -30.72
CA ASP A 595 -35.91 8.25 -30.86
C ASP A 595 -34.85 7.29 -30.32
N VAL A 596 -35.25 6.35 -29.46
CA VAL A 596 -34.39 5.27 -28.96
C VAL A 596 -34.80 3.97 -29.64
N HIS A 597 -33.82 3.26 -30.21
CA HIS A 597 -33.97 1.94 -30.81
C HIS A 597 -33.53 0.93 -29.76
N LEU A 598 -34.52 0.42 -29.02
CA LEU A 598 -34.30 -0.49 -27.90
C LEU A 598 -33.83 -1.84 -28.39
N SER A 599 -32.71 -2.30 -27.86
CA SER A 599 -32.18 -3.63 -28.08
C SER A 599 -32.97 -4.67 -27.29
N ASN A 600 -33.13 -5.84 -27.89
CA ASN A 600 -33.52 -7.05 -27.16
C ASN A 600 -32.47 -8.18 -27.28
N GLY A 601 -31.26 -7.81 -27.70
CA GLY A 601 -30.14 -8.71 -27.96
C GLY A 601 -30.17 -9.46 -29.29
N SER A 602 -31.12 -9.15 -30.17
CA SER A 602 -31.17 -9.72 -31.53
C SER A 602 -31.82 -8.81 -32.58
N SER A 603 -32.38 -7.68 -32.16
CA SER A 603 -33.07 -6.72 -33.02
C SER A 603 -33.27 -5.41 -32.25
N PHE A 604 -33.58 -4.36 -32.99
CA PHE A 604 -33.93 -3.07 -32.43
C PHE A 604 -35.42 -2.73 -32.62
N THR A 605 -36.02 -2.06 -31.63
CA THR A 605 -37.39 -1.53 -31.70
C THR A 605 -37.42 -0.02 -31.43
N PRO A 606 -37.86 0.82 -32.39
CA PRO A 606 -37.81 2.27 -32.23
C PRO A 606 -38.95 2.78 -31.33
N GLN A 607 -38.65 3.74 -30.47
CA GLN A 607 -39.60 4.47 -29.63
C GLN A 607 -39.24 5.94 -29.56
N ARG A 608 -40.25 6.83 -29.66
CA ARG A 608 -40.08 8.27 -29.44
C ARG A 608 -40.02 8.54 -27.93
N TRP A 609 -38.85 8.89 -27.43
CA TRP A 609 -38.64 9.12 -25.99
C TRP A 609 -38.73 10.58 -25.59
N ALA A 610 -38.49 11.51 -26.53
CA ALA A 610 -38.70 12.94 -26.29
C ALA A 610 -39.10 13.67 -27.57
N THR A 611 -40.02 14.63 -27.42
CA THR A 611 -40.50 15.48 -28.52
C THR A 611 -40.33 16.94 -28.15
N TYR A 612 -39.69 17.73 -29.02
CA TYR A 612 -39.54 19.19 -28.86
C TYR A 612 -38.83 19.63 -27.56
N GLN A 613 -37.82 18.90 -27.09
CA GLN A 613 -37.11 19.17 -25.84
C GLN A 613 -35.84 20.02 -26.04
N GLY A 614 -36.00 21.34 -25.87
CA GLY A 614 -34.93 22.33 -26.01
C GLY A 614 -34.55 22.58 -27.47
N GLY A 615 -33.75 23.61 -27.74
CA GLY A 615 -33.38 23.96 -29.12
C GLY A 615 -32.39 22.96 -29.75
N PHE A 616 -32.41 22.90 -31.08
CA PHE A 616 -31.52 22.08 -31.91
C PHE A 616 -30.95 22.92 -33.06
N TRP A 617 -29.63 22.93 -33.19
CA TRP A 617 -28.92 23.61 -34.28
C TRP A 617 -27.52 23.00 -34.46
N ASP A 618 -26.89 23.33 -35.59
CA ASP A 618 -25.56 22.82 -35.93
C ASP A 618 -24.49 23.39 -34.97
N GLY A 619 -23.62 22.54 -34.45
CA GLY A 619 -22.54 22.91 -33.51
C GLY A 619 -22.77 22.51 -32.05
N GLN A 620 -23.93 21.96 -31.71
CA GLN A 620 -24.15 21.30 -30.41
C GLN A 620 -23.36 19.99 -30.34
N GLN A 621 -22.80 19.69 -29.16
CA GLN A 621 -22.02 18.48 -28.90
C GLN A 621 -22.88 17.54 -28.05
N TRP A 622 -23.11 16.33 -28.54
CA TRP A 622 -23.97 15.36 -27.88
C TRP A 622 -23.15 14.25 -27.24
N LEU A 623 -23.58 13.81 -26.06
CA LEU A 623 -22.89 12.84 -25.22
C LEU A 623 -23.90 11.84 -24.64
N THR A 624 -23.40 10.66 -24.29
CA THR A 624 -24.12 9.65 -23.52
C THR A 624 -23.36 9.36 -22.22
N GLY A 625 -24.09 9.05 -21.15
CA GLY A 625 -23.54 8.52 -19.91
C GLY A 625 -24.58 8.49 -18.79
N ASP A 626 -24.35 7.76 -17.71
CA ASP A 626 -25.20 7.74 -16.52
C ASP A 626 -24.90 8.97 -15.64
N PHE A 627 -25.37 10.13 -16.09
CA PHE A 627 -25.07 11.42 -15.43
C PHE A 627 -25.72 11.54 -14.04
N ASN A 628 -26.70 10.71 -13.72
CA ASN A 628 -27.46 10.79 -12.47
C ASN A 628 -27.24 9.61 -11.51
N GLY A 629 -26.55 8.55 -11.95
CA GLY A 629 -26.17 7.38 -11.17
C GLY A 629 -27.31 6.40 -10.91
N ASP A 630 -28.30 6.32 -11.80
CA ASP A 630 -29.44 5.40 -11.63
C ASP A 630 -29.30 4.09 -12.41
N GLY A 631 -28.13 3.85 -13.01
CA GLY A 631 -27.79 2.68 -13.80
C GLY A 631 -28.43 2.67 -15.18
N LYS A 632 -28.89 3.83 -15.68
CA LYS A 632 -29.34 4.02 -17.06
C LYS A 632 -28.55 5.14 -17.68
N ASP A 633 -28.19 4.95 -18.93
CA ASP A 633 -27.58 6.03 -19.67
C ASP A 633 -28.60 7.15 -19.96
N ASP A 634 -28.08 8.36 -19.90
CA ASP A 634 -28.76 9.61 -20.20
C ASP A 634 -28.16 10.21 -21.49
N MET A 635 -28.87 11.17 -22.09
CA MET A 635 -28.33 11.97 -23.19
C MET A 635 -28.01 13.38 -22.70
N ALA A 636 -26.90 13.96 -23.13
CA ALA A 636 -26.61 15.37 -22.87
C ALA A 636 -26.25 16.12 -24.14
N LYS A 637 -26.54 17.42 -24.14
CA LYS A 637 -26.07 18.35 -25.17
C LYS A 637 -25.37 19.55 -24.56
N ALA A 638 -24.15 19.80 -25.00
CA ALA A 638 -23.39 21.00 -24.71
C ALA A 638 -23.44 21.98 -25.89
N PHE A 639 -23.65 23.26 -25.60
CA PHE A 639 -23.80 24.28 -26.64
C PHE A 639 -23.34 25.66 -26.18
N THR A 640 -23.07 26.54 -27.14
CA THR A 640 -22.70 27.93 -26.87
C THR A 640 -23.91 28.80 -26.55
N ASP A 641 -23.82 29.57 -25.48
CA ASP A 641 -24.73 30.64 -25.08
C ASP A 641 -23.90 31.90 -24.80
N GLU A 642 -23.87 32.83 -25.75
CA GLU A 642 -23.05 34.06 -25.72
C GLU A 642 -21.55 33.80 -25.50
N GLY A 643 -21.01 32.73 -26.10
CA GLY A 643 -19.58 32.38 -26.01
C GLY A 643 -19.21 31.60 -24.75
N LEU A 644 -20.18 31.28 -23.90
CA LEU A 644 -20.02 30.42 -22.73
C LEU A 644 -20.78 29.10 -22.92
N ALA A 645 -20.33 28.03 -22.28
CA ALA A 645 -20.97 26.73 -22.44
C ALA A 645 -22.23 26.62 -21.59
N SER A 646 -23.30 26.06 -22.17
CA SER A 646 -24.48 25.61 -21.45
C SER A 646 -24.73 24.13 -21.75
N VAL A 647 -25.31 23.42 -20.79
CA VAL A 647 -25.53 21.97 -20.85
C VAL A 647 -26.97 21.65 -20.50
N ASP A 648 -27.67 21.03 -21.44
CA ASP A 648 -28.96 20.39 -21.19
C ASP A 648 -28.75 18.87 -21.09
N VAL A 649 -29.30 18.24 -20.06
CA VAL A 649 -29.28 16.79 -19.84
C VAL A 649 -30.70 16.25 -19.95
N HIS A 650 -30.86 15.22 -20.76
CA HIS A 650 -32.09 14.49 -21.04
C HIS A 650 -32.06 13.20 -20.25
N LEU A 651 -32.61 13.24 -19.03
CA LEU A 651 -32.57 12.13 -18.09
C LEU A 651 -33.50 11.01 -18.53
N SER A 652 -32.97 9.80 -18.63
CA SER A 652 -33.73 8.60 -18.89
C SER A 652 -34.50 8.16 -17.65
N ASN A 653 -35.69 7.59 -17.88
CA ASN A 653 -36.39 6.78 -16.88
C ASN A 653 -36.64 5.35 -17.37
N GLY A 654 -35.94 4.95 -18.43
CA GLY A 654 -36.08 3.67 -19.12
C GLY A 654 -37.25 3.55 -20.10
N SER A 655 -37.98 4.64 -20.35
CA SER A 655 -39.04 4.67 -21.37
C SER A 655 -39.27 6.03 -22.03
N SER A 656 -38.60 7.08 -21.54
CA SER A 656 -38.71 8.46 -22.02
C SER A 656 -37.54 9.28 -21.48
N PHE A 657 -37.30 10.43 -22.11
CA PHE A 657 -36.34 11.42 -21.62
C PHE A 657 -37.03 12.66 -21.03
N ASN A 658 -36.46 13.21 -19.95
CA ASN A 658 -36.85 14.50 -19.39
C ASN A 658 -35.68 15.47 -19.39
N ILE A 659 -35.82 16.59 -20.10
CA ILE A 659 -34.78 17.62 -20.18
C ILE A 659 -34.66 18.43 -18.87
N GLN A 660 -33.42 18.65 -18.45
CA GLN A 660 -33.02 19.54 -17.38
C GLN A 660 -31.81 20.37 -17.81
N ARG A 661 -31.77 21.65 -17.39
CA ARG A 661 -30.62 22.53 -17.59
C ARG A 661 -29.67 22.35 -16.42
N TRP A 662 -28.50 21.77 -16.66
CA TRP A 662 -27.52 21.49 -15.59
C TRP A 662 -26.36 22.50 -15.58
N GLY A 663 -26.10 23.18 -16.69
CA GLY A 663 -25.12 24.27 -16.76
C GLY A 663 -25.63 25.45 -17.59
N THR A 664 -25.54 26.67 -17.07
CA THR A 664 -25.90 27.89 -17.82
C THR A 664 -24.72 28.85 -17.86
N ARG A 665 -24.18 29.08 -19.06
CA ARG A 665 -23.09 30.04 -19.32
C ARG A 665 -21.88 29.83 -18.41
N GLN A 666 -21.40 28.59 -18.32
CA GLN A 666 -20.27 28.18 -17.49
C GLN A 666 -19.03 27.82 -18.33
N GLY A 667 -17.95 28.58 -18.13
CA GLY A 667 -16.69 28.43 -18.86
C GLY A 667 -16.81 28.79 -20.35
N GLY A 668 -15.69 29.00 -21.03
CA GLY A 668 -15.67 29.34 -22.46
C GLY A 668 -16.21 28.21 -23.34
N PHE A 669 -16.74 28.56 -24.52
CA PHE A 669 -17.10 27.63 -25.57
C PHE A 669 -16.40 28.04 -26.88
N TRP A 670 -15.67 27.11 -27.49
CA TRP A 670 -14.87 27.33 -28.71
C TRP A 670 -15.04 26.16 -29.66
N ASP A 671 -15.06 26.40 -30.98
CA ASP A 671 -15.33 25.35 -31.97
C ASP A 671 -14.29 24.21 -32.00
N ALA A 672 -13.08 24.45 -31.50
CA ALA A 672 -11.99 23.45 -31.49
C ALA A 672 -11.95 22.56 -30.23
N GLN A 673 -12.83 22.79 -29.25
CA GLN A 673 -12.84 22.00 -28.01
C GLN A 673 -13.49 20.62 -28.22
N GLN A 674 -13.00 19.61 -27.52
CA GLN A 674 -13.57 18.25 -27.51
C GLN A 674 -14.45 18.10 -26.27
N TRP A 675 -15.61 17.46 -26.40
CA TRP A 675 -16.48 17.15 -25.28
C TRP A 675 -16.50 15.64 -25.05
N LEU A 676 -16.50 15.24 -23.78
CA LEU A 676 -16.40 13.86 -23.36
C LEU A 676 -17.36 13.63 -22.18
N ALA A 677 -17.78 12.39 -21.99
CA ALA A 677 -18.52 11.94 -20.82
C ALA A 677 -17.80 10.75 -20.18
N GLY A 678 -17.91 10.61 -18.86
CA GLY A 678 -17.40 9.46 -18.11
C GLY A 678 -17.27 9.74 -16.61
N ASP A 679 -17.19 8.69 -15.80
CA ASP A 679 -16.95 8.75 -14.35
C ASP A 679 -15.48 9.13 -14.07
N PHE A 680 -15.21 10.44 -14.07
CA PHE A 680 -13.85 10.96 -13.90
C PHE A 680 -13.45 11.04 -12.42
N ASN A 681 -14.40 11.00 -11.48
CA ASN A 681 -14.15 11.14 -10.04
C ASN A 681 -14.36 9.83 -9.24
N GLY A 682 -14.82 8.76 -9.87
CA GLY A 682 -14.95 7.42 -9.31
C GLY A 682 -16.17 7.23 -8.39
N ILE A 683 -17.23 8.03 -8.54
CA ILE A 683 -18.43 7.94 -7.69
C ILE A 683 -19.56 7.11 -8.30
N GLY A 684 -19.33 6.48 -9.46
CA GLY A 684 -20.33 5.69 -10.17
C GLY A 684 -21.38 6.53 -10.89
N ARG A 685 -21.03 7.77 -11.28
CA ARG A 685 -21.83 8.66 -12.13
C ARG A 685 -20.92 9.24 -13.18
N ASP A 686 -21.45 9.46 -14.37
CA ASP A 686 -20.68 10.14 -15.41
C ASP A 686 -20.72 11.67 -15.22
N GLU A 687 -19.58 12.30 -15.47
CA GLU A 687 -19.48 13.75 -15.62
C GLU A 687 -19.33 14.15 -17.08
N ILE A 688 -19.62 15.41 -17.37
CA ILE A 688 -19.38 16.00 -18.69
C ILE A 688 -18.10 16.81 -18.63
N SER A 689 -17.11 16.49 -19.46
CA SER A 689 -15.88 17.26 -19.56
C SER A 689 -15.70 17.89 -20.93
N LYS A 690 -14.90 18.96 -20.97
CA LYS A 690 -14.46 19.59 -22.21
C LYS A 690 -12.95 19.79 -22.18
N ALA A 691 -12.28 19.39 -23.25
CA ALA A 691 -10.86 19.60 -23.48
C ALA A 691 -10.65 20.70 -24.52
N PHE A 692 -9.82 21.69 -24.22
CA PHE A 692 -9.56 22.84 -25.10
C PHE A 692 -8.10 23.27 -25.05
N THR A 693 -7.66 24.04 -26.04
CA THR A 693 -6.32 24.65 -26.00
C THR A 693 -6.33 25.93 -25.17
N ASP A 694 -5.48 26.01 -24.17
CA ASP A 694 -5.18 27.20 -23.39
C ASP A 694 -3.69 27.55 -23.59
N ASN A 695 -3.41 28.63 -24.33
CA ASN A 695 -2.05 29.09 -24.62
C ASN A 695 -1.11 28.02 -25.21
N GLY A 696 -1.65 27.09 -26.01
CA GLY A 696 -0.89 26.02 -26.66
C GLY A 696 -0.73 24.74 -25.82
N LEU A 697 -1.33 24.69 -24.63
CA LEU A 697 -1.43 23.49 -23.80
C LEU A 697 -2.89 23.00 -23.77
N ALA A 698 -3.10 21.72 -23.47
CA ALA A 698 -4.46 21.18 -23.30
C ALA A 698 -4.94 21.47 -21.86
N SER A 699 -6.12 22.08 -21.74
CA SER A 699 -6.87 22.26 -20.50
C SER A 699 -8.15 21.46 -20.56
N ILE A 700 -8.59 20.91 -19.43
CA ILE A 700 -9.84 20.15 -19.32
C ILE A 700 -10.67 20.76 -18.19
N ASP A 701 -11.90 21.16 -18.49
CA ASP A 701 -12.89 21.49 -17.48
C ASP A 701 -13.81 20.27 -17.31
N VAL A 702 -14.05 19.85 -16.07
CA VAL A 702 -15.04 18.81 -15.74
C VAL A 702 -16.22 19.48 -15.05
N HIS A 703 -17.42 19.30 -15.60
CA HIS A 703 -18.66 19.75 -14.99
C HIS A 703 -19.14 18.66 -14.02
N THR A 704 -18.79 18.81 -12.75
CA THR A 704 -19.34 18.01 -11.65
C THR A 704 -20.67 18.60 -11.22
N PHE A 705 -21.76 17.83 -11.34
CA PHE A 705 -23.09 18.26 -10.93
C PHE A 705 -23.39 17.71 -9.53
N VAL A 706 -23.80 18.58 -8.60
CA VAL A 706 -24.05 18.24 -7.18
C VAL A 706 -25.52 17.94 -6.95
#